data_AF-A0A5C6QI05-F1
#
_entry.id   AF-A0A5C6QI05-F1
#
_cell.length_a   1.000
_cell.length_b   1.000
_cell.length_c   1.000
_cell.angle_alpha   90.00
_cell.angle_beta   90.00
_cell.angle_gamma   90.00
#
_symmetry.space_group_name_H-M   'P 1'
#
loop_
_entity.id
_entity.type
_entity.pdbx_description
1 polymer ?
#
loop_
_entity_poly.entity_id
_entity_poly.type
_entity_poly.pdbx_seq_one_letter_code
_entity_poly.pdbx_strand_id
1 'polypeptide(L)'
;MHVKTHHSQVTKELFNVLSIHEELAEGINNYYNAIKKVPSRESSVIIDTNSPIISGLLTPDGLLYTCFSNSKWDNLSSDSKSLESYVSRVSVSKILLYLALHKNIPFTRTLLISPPGDIKPIDIYRCYAEIISILSSREGAHTGINGFMAFLNKYGGKIDKGITIDCLVLFGGVSNKSDFLYMPEREYTLQMVHDDNEAVRFVPFDSNYLPGIMLPNSLLFECLNVSESTSMSCNIAIEIRKSLSDISQYNCPKLKTLLNSEKENITDAIIINGLIEYESMIDAYPASTKESKVHKSAFLRTFLNKWAGNIAGKNSINEHKFTTRFNRDGEVRCVNPIKIHGETADNQLIDISFNTYLNPTIYKPDGLLTKALLFIKSRVSNYSGIKIQQWETLIDFILKHQYPNSPFINVGNFLSIPVTICSRTKVVQALQAIEKLIKLKESKDKESDFYALIEFFSLKNEKIDDGRTISELNYQCCFSELPKQENITFKITNKINGKVVLSEFEWDILPINNILTHDGILNVAIHNLAKESLNSPVFGSIIHDIQLMVKVINKKFNESVISIEEHKANSTLRYLLTSSLKQLNQRNVRQGFLRLEEIIEGSHRNNKGKLSETFRRFLSTNSHSISSGLKINECGFKTQFSVRKERKYIELITPISEVNGKAIPPPAMNNFDSISNLKNKINDYYQLPIVAITKAAQKEMELYQQLRDELSPLVNRDNNEDFTFSIPEGVQNWVAKTSKDNNKNTTTKLKNFIYTFGREMILAAFLQLRANTPVNDTLFCQGKSNLIHPAFHVWFKKNGSSMKSFFWTPFILPRQILLVCFIRLIIHTTWNKDVIASLRGSDLPYPIPTTSFFIQGYKDKVEKKTTPVEVTHTDKEVREAVELLSLHYHNMKELGFDPESIWDTPDSIRLTFLNASMIDDFILRYSLPKFRIEQLAKHQINVRKGVDGSIHQSQIERNHAQMKTTVGYVDHPLARIYYDANNADFQHRLEATVTFRHVGAEALKEYGISEGDIDLKLLGSPSDESDLPQWFLLPDGSTCLDIWSAIDKPNKSQQWCSGRKCHSENGCPHNQVLISVEDFVHTLRHQRWFIERYDKLLIKYTREYFDEYIAPAMRFTFGLTRFVQTANPEIYRSAELLLTSKLSGDE
;
A
#
# COMPACT_ATOMS: atom_id res chain seq x y z
N MET A 1 -30.40 -72.55 -16.62
CA MET A 1 -29.57 -72.70 -15.41
C MET A 1 -30.33 -72.00 -14.30
N HIS A 2 -31.22 -72.67 -13.58
CA HIS A 2 -30.93 -73.17 -12.23
C HIS A 2 -31.98 -74.22 -11.76
N VAL A 3 -32.30 -75.20 -12.63
CA VAL A 3 -33.13 -76.38 -12.25
C VAL A 3 -32.56 -77.70 -12.84
N LYS A 4 -31.41 -77.67 -13.52
CA LYS A 4 -30.79 -78.87 -14.14
C LYS A 4 -29.66 -79.52 -13.34
N THR A 5 -29.26 -78.96 -12.20
CA THR A 5 -28.16 -79.50 -11.37
C THR A 5 -28.62 -80.44 -10.26
N HIS A 6 -29.89 -80.47 -9.88
CA HIS A 6 -30.37 -81.38 -8.83
C HIS A 6 -30.84 -82.76 -9.31
N HIS A 7 -31.20 -82.93 -10.59
CA HIS A 7 -31.58 -84.27 -11.08
C HIS A 7 -30.39 -85.16 -11.41
N SER A 8 -29.23 -84.59 -11.80
CA SER A 8 -28.01 -85.35 -12.13
C SER A 8 -27.30 -85.92 -10.90
N GLN A 9 -27.52 -85.34 -9.71
CA GLN A 9 -26.83 -85.72 -8.48
C GLN A 9 -27.58 -86.85 -7.77
N VAL A 10 -28.92 -86.81 -7.80
CA VAL A 10 -29.79 -87.90 -7.32
C VAL A 10 -29.62 -89.17 -8.14
N THR A 11 -29.38 -89.09 -9.47
CA THR A 11 -29.12 -90.29 -10.29
C THR A 11 -27.75 -90.93 -10.00
N LYS A 12 -26.76 -90.13 -9.62
CA LYS A 12 -25.39 -90.60 -9.30
C LYS A 12 -25.32 -91.23 -7.91
N GLU A 13 -26.08 -90.69 -6.95
CA GLU A 13 -26.23 -91.28 -5.61
C GLU A 13 -27.06 -92.56 -5.64
N LEU A 14 -28.12 -92.64 -6.45
CA LEU A 14 -28.85 -93.90 -6.67
C LEU A 14 -27.94 -94.96 -7.32
N PHE A 15 -27.06 -94.56 -8.24
CA PHE A 15 -26.11 -95.46 -8.90
C PHE A 15 -25.03 -96.00 -7.96
N ASN A 16 -24.54 -95.18 -7.02
CA ASN A 16 -23.55 -95.61 -6.03
C ASN A 16 -24.14 -96.51 -4.93
N VAL A 17 -25.44 -96.37 -4.62
CA VAL A 17 -26.14 -97.26 -3.68
C VAL A 17 -26.47 -98.61 -4.32
N LEU A 18 -26.81 -98.63 -5.61
CA LEU A 18 -27.13 -99.86 -6.34
C LEU A 18 -25.90 -100.66 -6.78
N SER A 19 -24.70 -100.07 -6.78
CA SER A 19 -23.44 -100.77 -7.08
C SER A 19 -22.88 -101.63 -5.94
N ILE A 20 -23.57 -101.71 -4.80
CA ILE A 20 -23.17 -102.55 -3.64
C ILE A 20 -23.80 -103.96 -3.71
N HIS A 21 -24.75 -104.20 -4.63
CA HIS A 21 -25.36 -105.52 -4.85
C HIS A 21 -24.97 -106.08 -6.24
N GLU A 22 -24.10 -107.08 -6.26
CA GLU A 22 -23.57 -107.71 -7.49
C GLU A 22 -24.65 -108.32 -8.41
N GLU A 23 -25.86 -108.61 -7.91
CA GLU A 23 -26.96 -109.18 -8.73
C GLU A 23 -27.74 -108.15 -9.57
N LEU A 24 -27.52 -106.84 -9.40
CA LEU A 24 -28.22 -105.78 -10.17
C LEU A 24 -27.39 -105.17 -11.31
N ALA A 25 -26.09 -105.46 -11.37
CA ALA A 25 -25.19 -104.97 -12.43
C ALA A 25 -25.48 -105.61 -13.81
N GLU A 26 -25.94 -106.86 -13.83
CA GLU A 26 -26.27 -107.58 -15.07
C GLU A 26 -27.58 -107.07 -15.71
N GLY A 27 -28.56 -106.66 -14.89
CA GLY A 27 -29.81 -106.06 -15.36
C GLY A 27 -29.64 -104.67 -15.97
N ILE A 28 -28.72 -103.86 -15.44
CA ILE A 28 -28.43 -102.50 -15.95
C ILE A 28 -27.60 -102.57 -17.25
N ASN A 29 -26.66 -103.50 -17.36
CA ASN A 29 -25.91 -103.72 -18.62
C ASN A 29 -26.80 -104.25 -19.75
N ASN A 30 -27.78 -105.11 -19.45
CA ASN A 30 -28.77 -105.57 -20.43
C ASN A 30 -29.73 -104.44 -20.86
N TYR A 31 -30.10 -103.52 -19.96
CA TYR A 31 -30.87 -102.31 -20.30
C TYR A 31 -30.07 -101.33 -21.16
N TYR A 32 -28.78 -101.10 -20.84
CA TYR A 32 -27.90 -100.23 -21.64
C TYR A 32 -27.61 -100.80 -23.04
N ASN A 33 -27.48 -102.12 -23.17
CA ASN A 33 -27.28 -102.78 -24.46
C ASN A 33 -28.57 -102.82 -25.31
N ALA A 34 -29.76 -102.83 -24.69
CA ALA A 34 -31.04 -102.72 -25.39
C ALA A 34 -31.31 -101.30 -25.94
N ILE A 35 -30.78 -100.24 -25.30
CA ILE A 35 -30.92 -98.85 -25.77
C ILE A 35 -29.97 -98.51 -26.94
N LYS A 36 -28.92 -99.31 -27.18
CA LYS A 36 -27.95 -99.12 -28.27
C LYS A 36 -28.37 -99.66 -29.65
N LYS A 37 -29.62 -100.09 -29.82
CA LYS A 37 -30.23 -100.39 -31.13
C LYS A 37 -31.54 -99.64 -31.30
N VAL A 38 -31.47 -98.31 -31.31
CA VAL A 38 -32.53 -97.48 -31.90
C VAL A 38 -32.19 -97.34 -33.39
N PRO A 39 -33.01 -97.87 -34.32
CA PRO A 39 -32.75 -97.71 -35.75
C PRO A 39 -32.64 -96.22 -36.08
N SER A 40 -31.69 -95.88 -36.95
CA SER A 40 -31.49 -94.52 -37.46
C SER A 40 -32.81 -93.97 -37.99
N ARG A 41 -33.47 -93.11 -37.21
CA ARG A 41 -34.70 -92.45 -37.60
C ARG A 41 -34.33 -91.16 -38.33
N GLU A 42 -34.85 -90.99 -39.53
CA GLU A 42 -34.81 -89.70 -40.21
C GLU A 42 -35.54 -88.67 -39.33
N SER A 43 -34.87 -87.56 -39.03
CA SER A 43 -35.43 -86.46 -38.29
C SER A 43 -36.22 -85.58 -39.24
N SER A 44 -37.52 -85.41 -38.97
CA SER A 44 -38.38 -84.48 -39.71
C SER A 44 -38.02 -83.00 -39.52
N VAL A 45 -37.06 -82.70 -38.63
CA VAL A 45 -36.63 -81.33 -38.28
C VAL A 45 -35.27 -80.99 -38.90
N ILE A 46 -34.48 -81.99 -39.32
CA ILE A 46 -33.21 -81.77 -40.03
C ILE A 46 -33.50 -81.83 -41.53
N ILE A 47 -33.00 -80.84 -42.27
CA ILE A 47 -33.24 -80.77 -43.70
C ILE A 47 -32.43 -81.84 -44.44
N ASP A 48 -33.12 -82.57 -45.31
CA ASP A 48 -32.49 -83.43 -46.30
C ASP A 48 -31.89 -82.57 -47.42
N THR A 49 -30.64 -82.83 -47.80
CA THR A 49 -29.96 -82.14 -48.91
C THR A 49 -30.67 -82.34 -50.25
N ASN A 50 -31.46 -83.40 -50.40
CA ASN A 50 -32.29 -83.65 -51.58
C ASN A 50 -33.68 -82.99 -51.50
N SER A 51 -33.97 -82.24 -50.43
CA SER A 51 -35.28 -81.60 -50.26
C SER A 51 -35.53 -80.57 -51.37
N PRO A 52 -36.67 -80.63 -52.08
CA PRO A 52 -37.01 -79.66 -53.11
C PRO A 52 -37.11 -78.23 -52.57
N ILE A 53 -37.32 -78.06 -51.26
CA ILE A 53 -37.47 -76.76 -50.60
C ILE A 53 -36.18 -75.94 -50.70
N ILE A 54 -35.00 -76.54 -50.48
CA ILE A 54 -33.70 -75.84 -50.55
C ILE A 54 -33.00 -75.94 -51.90
N SER A 55 -33.60 -76.59 -52.90
CA SER A 55 -33.03 -76.73 -54.25
C SER A 55 -32.61 -75.38 -54.85
N GLY A 56 -33.35 -74.29 -54.55
CA GLY A 56 -33.02 -72.93 -54.97
C GLY A 56 -31.86 -72.25 -54.23
N LEU A 57 -31.28 -72.91 -53.22
CA LEU A 57 -30.10 -72.46 -52.45
C LEU A 57 -28.92 -73.44 -52.59
N LEU A 58 -29.08 -74.52 -53.37
CA LEU A 58 -28.13 -75.61 -53.46
C LEU A 58 -27.79 -75.89 -54.93
N THR A 59 -26.56 -75.54 -55.33
CA THR A 59 -25.99 -75.87 -56.64
C THR A 59 -24.83 -76.85 -56.49
N PRO A 60 -24.60 -77.75 -57.46
CA PRO A 60 -23.34 -78.48 -57.54
C PRO A 60 -22.19 -77.46 -57.53
N ASP A 61 -21.20 -77.70 -56.67
CA ASP A 61 -20.04 -76.83 -56.44
C ASP A 61 -20.31 -75.50 -55.71
N GLY A 62 -21.55 -75.20 -55.32
CA GLY A 62 -21.87 -74.02 -54.50
C GLY A 62 -21.45 -74.15 -53.02
N LEU A 63 -21.26 -73.03 -52.34
CA LEU A 63 -20.81 -72.98 -50.94
C LEU A 63 -21.64 -73.87 -49.99
N LEU A 64 -22.98 -73.84 -50.09
CA LEU A 64 -23.84 -74.65 -49.22
C LEU A 64 -23.64 -76.16 -49.47
N TYR A 65 -23.45 -76.55 -50.72
CA TYR A 65 -23.17 -77.93 -51.11
C TYR A 65 -21.80 -78.36 -50.57
N THR A 66 -20.78 -77.52 -50.70
CA THR A 66 -19.45 -77.75 -50.09
C THR A 66 -19.56 -77.94 -48.59
N CYS A 67 -20.36 -77.11 -47.90
CA CYS A 67 -20.55 -77.22 -46.45
C CYS A 67 -21.20 -78.54 -46.05
N PHE A 68 -22.27 -78.95 -46.75
CA PHE A 68 -22.93 -80.22 -46.48
C PHE A 68 -22.03 -81.43 -46.76
N SER A 69 -21.28 -81.39 -47.86
CA SER A 69 -20.33 -82.44 -48.21
C SER A 69 -19.22 -82.57 -47.15
N ASN A 70 -18.58 -81.45 -46.82
CA ASN A 70 -17.48 -81.41 -45.84
C ASN A 70 -17.94 -81.75 -44.43
N SER A 71 -19.18 -81.39 -44.05
CA SER A 71 -19.75 -81.77 -42.76
C SER A 71 -20.26 -83.20 -42.72
N LYS A 72 -20.27 -83.92 -43.85
CA LYS A 72 -20.96 -85.22 -44.00
C LYS A 72 -22.42 -85.16 -43.55
N TRP A 73 -23.12 -84.12 -43.99
CA TRP A 73 -24.47 -83.83 -43.53
C TRP A 73 -25.42 -85.00 -43.82
N ASP A 74 -26.19 -85.38 -42.80
CA ASP A 74 -27.28 -86.35 -42.92
C ASP A 74 -28.49 -85.85 -42.11
N ASN A 75 -29.67 -86.41 -42.39
CA ASN A 75 -30.93 -86.09 -41.72
C ASN A 75 -31.23 -87.04 -40.53
N LEU A 76 -30.26 -87.79 -40.01
CA LEU A 76 -30.50 -88.83 -38.99
C LEU A 76 -30.50 -88.27 -37.55
N SER A 77 -31.47 -88.69 -36.73
CA SER A 77 -31.56 -88.32 -35.31
C SER A 77 -30.58 -89.06 -34.39
N SER A 78 -30.13 -90.24 -34.80
CA SER A 78 -29.19 -91.12 -34.08
C SER A 78 -28.27 -91.82 -35.10
N ASP A 79 -27.05 -92.20 -34.69
CA ASP A 79 -26.01 -92.84 -35.54
C ASP A 79 -25.60 -92.06 -36.81
N SER A 80 -25.70 -90.73 -36.73
CA SER A 80 -25.27 -89.81 -37.78
C SER A 80 -23.75 -89.83 -38.02
N LYS A 81 -23.34 -89.72 -39.29
CA LYS A 81 -21.93 -89.54 -39.69
C LYS A 81 -21.53 -88.08 -39.82
N SER A 82 -22.48 -87.16 -39.61
CA SER A 82 -22.25 -85.72 -39.62
C SER A 82 -21.25 -85.32 -38.54
N LEU A 83 -20.34 -84.43 -38.93
CA LEU A 83 -19.40 -83.76 -38.03
C LEU A 83 -20.08 -82.66 -37.18
N GLU A 84 -21.31 -82.28 -37.51
CA GLU A 84 -22.15 -81.39 -36.71
C GLU A 84 -23.09 -82.11 -35.74
N SER A 85 -23.22 -81.53 -34.55
CA SER A 85 -24.13 -82.02 -33.51
C SER A 85 -25.59 -82.00 -33.97
N TYR A 86 -26.43 -82.88 -33.42
CA TYR A 86 -27.87 -82.88 -33.71
C TYR A 86 -28.51 -81.48 -33.50
N VAL A 87 -28.11 -80.78 -32.43
CA VAL A 87 -28.63 -79.44 -32.11
C VAL A 87 -28.20 -78.41 -33.17
N SER A 88 -26.93 -78.43 -33.60
CA SER A 88 -26.42 -77.56 -34.67
C SER A 88 -27.16 -77.82 -35.97
N ARG A 89 -27.34 -79.10 -36.34
CA ARG A 89 -28.03 -79.49 -37.57
C ARG A 89 -29.48 -79.05 -37.59
N VAL A 90 -30.20 -79.21 -36.49
CA VAL A 90 -31.57 -78.69 -36.32
C VAL A 90 -31.60 -77.17 -36.45
N SER A 91 -30.63 -76.46 -35.86
CA SER A 91 -30.58 -75.00 -35.90
C SER A 91 -30.33 -74.46 -37.32
N VAL A 92 -29.32 -75.00 -38.01
CA VAL A 92 -28.99 -74.66 -39.41
C VAL A 92 -30.15 -75.01 -40.34
N SER A 93 -30.79 -76.18 -40.16
CA SER A 93 -31.96 -76.60 -40.96
C SER A 93 -33.13 -75.64 -40.83
N LYS A 94 -33.44 -75.18 -39.62
CA LYS A 94 -34.52 -74.21 -39.38
C LYS A 94 -34.29 -72.90 -40.11
N ILE A 95 -33.04 -72.45 -40.18
CA ILE A 95 -32.66 -71.20 -40.86
C ILE A 95 -32.70 -71.39 -42.37
N LEU A 96 -32.12 -72.47 -42.89
CA LEU A 96 -32.15 -72.79 -44.31
C LEU A 96 -33.58 -72.95 -44.83
N LEU A 97 -34.46 -73.65 -44.09
CA LEU A 97 -35.87 -73.78 -44.44
C LEU A 97 -36.56 -72.40 -44.45
N TYR A 98 -36.27 -71.56 -43.45
CA TYR A 98 -36.82 -70.22 -43.37
C TYR A 98 -36.36 -69.33 -44.52
N LEU A 99 -35.06 -69.35 -44.85
CA LEU A 99 -34.47 -68.61 -45.97
C LEU A 99 -35.02 -69.08 -47.31
N ALA A 100 -35.13 -70.40 -47.52
CA ALA A 100 -35.67 -70.99 -48.74
C ALA A 100 -37.13 -70.58 -49.01
N LEU A 101 -37.91 -70.36 -47.95
CA LEU A 101 -39.30 -69.89 -48.05
C LEU A 101 -39.43 -68.37 -48.29
N HIS A 102 -38.35 -67.60 -48.11
CA HIS A 102 -38.34 -66.15 -48.38
C HIS A 102 -37.94 -65.87 -49.84
N LYS A 103 -38.76 -65.09 -50.56
CA LYS A 103 -38.52 -64.80 -51.99
C LYS A 103 -37.48 -63.71 -52.25
N ASN A 104 -37.17 -62.87 -51.25
CA ASN A 104 -36.31 -61.69 -51.41
C ASN A 104 -35.00 -61.82 -50.60
N ILE A 105 -34.15 -62.77 -51.00
CA ILE A 105 -32.81 -63.00 -50.42
C ILE A 105 -31.71 -63.09 -51.51
N PRO A 106 -31.60 -62.09 -52.39
CA PRO A 106 -30.67 -62.15 -53.53
C PRO A 106 -29.21 -62.35 -53.10
N PHE A 107 -28.75 -61.74 -52.01
CA PHE A 107 -27.35 -61.85 -51.60
C PHE A 107 -27.03 -63.19 -50.95
N THR A 108 -27.90 -63.66 -50.06
CA THR A 108 -27.77 -64.96 -49.40
C THR A 108 -27.87 -66.08 -50.42
N ARG A 109 -28.81 -66.00 -51.36
CA ARG A 109 -28.92 -66.99 -52.44
C ARG A 109 -27.65 -67.02 -53.28
N THR A 110 -27.17 -65.85 -53.73
CA THR A 110 -25.96 -65.75 -54.55
C THR A 110 -24.76 -66.33 -53.82
N LEU A 111 -24.56 -66.02 -52.53
CA LEU A 111 -23.46 -66.58 -51.75
C LEU A 111 -23.52 -68.12 -51.67
N LEU A 112 -24.68 -68.68 -51.33
CA LEU A 112 -24.83 -70.11 -51.08
C LEU A 112 -24.66 -70.97 -52.33
N ILE A 113 -24.97 -70.42 -53.52
CA ILE A 113 -24.83 -71.10 -54.81
C ILE A 113 -23.49 -70.85 -55.49
N SER A 114 -22.72 -69.85 -55.05
CA SER A 114 -21.43 -69.51 -55.64
C SER A 114 -20.34 -70.49 -55.18
N PRO A 115 -19.39 -70.86 -56.05
CA PRO A 115 -18.21 -71.63 -55.64
C PRO A 115 -17.39 -70.86 -54.59
N PRO A 116 -16.83 -71.53 -53.56
CA PRO A 116 -16.05 -70.86 -52.52
C PRO A 116 -14.98 -69.90 -53.07
N GLY A 117 -14.24 -70.30 -54.11
CA GLY A 117 -13.17 -69.48 -54.71
C GLY A 117 -13.62 -68.17 -55.38
N ASP A 118 -14.89 -68.06 -55.76
CA ASP A 118 -15.45 -66.83 -56.38
C ASP A 118 -16.04 -65.87 -55.34
N ILE A 119 -16.16 -66.31 -54.09
CA ILE A 119 -16.76 -65.54 -53.01
C ILE A 119 -15.76 -64.51 -52.50
N LYS A 120 -16.18 -63.24 -52.46
CA LYS A 120 -15.40 -62.16 -51.84
C LYS A 120 -15.88 -61.92 -50.41
N PRO A 121 -15.04 -61.33 -49.53
CA PRO A 121 -15.44 -60.95 -48.18
C PRO A 121 -16.73 -60.11 -48.12
N ILE A 122 -16.96 -59.28 -49.14
CA ILE A 122 -18.15 -58.45 -49.30
C ILE A 122 -19.44 -59.27 -49.41
N ASP A 123 -19.40 -60.42 -50.09
CA ASP A 123 -20.56 -61.27 -50.32
C ASP A 123 -21.00 -61.96 -49.01
N ILE A 124 -20.02 -62.31 -48.17
CA ILE A 124 -20.26 -62.85 -46.83
C ILE A 124 -20.97 -61.82 -45.94
N TYR A 125 -20.51 -60.56 -45.97
CA TYR A 125 -21.13 -59.49 -45.19
C TYR A 125 -22.55 -59.16 -45.68
N ARG A 126 -22.76 -59.09 -47.00
CA ARG A 126 -24.09 -58.89 -47.61
C ARG A 126 -25.07 -59.96 -47.16
N CYS A 127 -24.67 -61.23 -47.22
CA CYS A 127 -25.45 -62.36 -46.73
C CYS A 127 -25.77 -62.22 -45.24
N TYR A 128 -24.76 -61.97 -44.40
CA TYR A 128 -24.95 -61.79 -42.96
C TYR A 128 -25.95 -60.67 -42.64
N ALA A 129 -25.81 -59.51 -43.28
CA ALA A 129 -26.68 -58.37 -43.05
C ALA A 129 -28.12 -58.60 -43.57
N GLU A 130 -28.27 -59.27 -44.71
CA GLU A 130 -29.58 -59.65 -45.27
C GLU A 130 -30.29 -60.65 -44.34
N ILE A 131 -29.58 -61.66 -43.84
CA ILE A 131 -30.13 -62.64 -42.89
C ILE A 131 -30.55 -61.96 -41.59
N ILE A 132 -29.72 -61.06 -41.03
CA ILE A 132 -30.06 -60.31 -39.81
C ILE A 132 -31.31 -59.47 -40.01
N SER A 133 -31.42 -58.78 -41.15
CA SER A 133 -32.58 -57.94 -41.43
C SER A 133 -33.89 -58.72 -41.41
N ILE A 134 -33.90 -59.94 -41.96
CA ILE A 134 -35.12 -60.73 -42.08
C ILE A 134 -35.51 -61.32 -40.71
N LEU A 135 -34.50 -61.67 -39.91
CA LEU A 135 -34.68 -62.38 -38.65
C LEU A 135 -34.77 -61.46 -37.40
N SER A 136 -34.55 -60.16 -37.55
CA SER A 136 -34.56 -59.16 -36.46
C SER A 136 -35.88 -59.06 -35.68
N SER A 137 -36.99 -59.57 -36.23
CA SER A 137 -38.33 -59.57 -35.62
C SER A 137 -38.66 -60.79 -34.76
N ARG A 138 -37.75 -61.78 -34.64
CA ARG A 138 -37.97 -63.05 -33.92
C ARG A 138 -37.11 -63.20 -32.67
N GLU A 139 -37.75 -63.52 -31.54
CA GLU A 139 -37.04 -63.95 -30.32
C GLU A 139 -36.18 -65.19 -30.59
N GLY A 140 -34.89 -65.14 -30.20
CA GLY A 140 -33.95 -66.26 -30.30
C GLY A 140 -33.31 -66.48 -31.67
N ALA A 141 -33.56 -65.61 -32.66
CA ALA A 141 -33.01 -65.77 -34.01
C ALA A 141 -31.48 -65.59 -34.08
N HIS A 142 -30.87 -64.79 -33.21
CA HIS A 142 -29.42 -64.54 -33.18
C HIS A 142 -28.58 -65.80 -32.96
N THR A 143 -29.01 -66.66 -32.03
CA THR A 143 -28.33 -67.94 -31.74
C THR A 143 -28.34 -68.84 -32.97
N GLY A 144 -29.43 -68.78 -33.74
CA GLY A 144 -29.54 -69.45 -35.02
C GLY A 144 -28.56 -68.91 -36.06
N ILE A 145 -28.58 -67.60 -36.32
CA ILE A 145 -27.71 -66.96 -37.33
C ILE A 145 -26.24 -67.25 -37.06
N ASN A 146 -25.81 -67.12 -35.81
CA ASN A 146 -24.44 -67.42 -35.43
C ASN A 146 -24.11 -68.90 -35.66
N GLY A 147 -25.05 -69.81 -35.39
CA GLY A 147 -24.91 -71.23 -35.73
C GLY A 147 -24.80 -71.49 -37.24
N PHE A 148 -25.58 -70.77 -38.04
CA PHE A 148 -25.51 -70.84 -39.51
C PHE A 148 -24.19 -70.31 -40.07
N MET A 149 -23.75 -69.14 -39.62
CA MET A 149 -22.46 -68.58 -40.05
C MET A 149 -21.28 -69.42 -39.56
N ALA A 150 -21.35 -69.97 -38.34
CA ALA A 150 -20.34 -70.88 -37.82
C ALA A 150 -20.27 -72.18 -38.64
N PHE A 151 -21.42 -72.67 -39.13
CA PHE A 151 -21.48 -73.81 -40.04
C PHE A 151 -20.80 -73.50 -41.38
N LEU A 152 -21.13 -72.36 -42.00
CA LEU A 152 -20.45 -71.92 -43.22
C LEU A 152 -18.94 -71.76 -42.99
N ASN A 153 -18.53 -71.16 -41.87
CA ASN A 153 -17.12 -70.98 -41.54
C ASN A 153 -16.37 -72.29 -41.41
N LYS A 154 -16.95 -73.26 -40.70
CA LYS A 154 -16.29 -74.53 -40.39
C LYS A 154 -16.14 -75.44 -41.60
N TYR A 155 -17.05 -75.39 -42.57
CA TYR A 155 -17.10 -76.35 -43.68
C TYR A 155 -17.06 -75.75 -45.08
N GLY A 156 -17.14 -74.42 -45.23
CA GLY A 156 -17.16 -73.77 -46.55
C GLY A 156 -15.79 -73.63 -47.22
N GLY A 157 -14.70 -73.88 -46.49
CA GLY A 157 -13.34 -73.86 -47.04
C GLY A 157 -12.75 -72.44 -47.16
N LYS A 158 -11.78 -72.28 -48.06
CA LYS A 158 -11.15 -70.99 -48.37
C LYS A 158 -11.87 -70.32 -49.53
N ILE A 159 -12.08 -69.01 -49.42
CA ILE A 159 -12.69 -68.17 -50.44
C ILE A 159 -11.65 -67.52 -51.35
N ASP A 160 -12.04 -66.52 -52.16
CA ASP A 160 -11.13 -65.75 -53.03
C ASP A 160 -9.83 -65.39 -52.31
N LYS A 161 -8.71 -65.56 -53.01
CA LYS A 161 -7.34 -65.32 -52.53
C LYS A 161 -6.93 -66.10 -51.27
N GLY A 162 -7.59 -67.23 -50.98
CA GLY A 162 -7.21 -68.12 -49.87
C GLY A 162 -7.63 -67.62 -48.49
N ILE A 163 -8.53 -66.64 -48.44
CA ILE A 163 -9.10 -66.06 -47.21
C ILE A 163 -10.10 -67.06 -46.59
N THR A 164 -10.28 -67.04 -45.27
CA THR A 164 -11.27 -67.88 -44.58
C THR A 164 -12.63 -67.17 -44.49
N ILE A 165 -13.71 -67.94 -44.33
CA ILE A 165 -15.07 -67.38 -44.25
C ILE A 165 -15.26 -66.52 -42.97
N ASP A 166 -14.52 -66.78 -41.90
CA ASP A 166 -14.46 -65.93 -40.70
C ASP A 166 -13.58 -64.67 -40.84
N CYS A 167 -13.37 -64.20 -42.06
CA CYS A 167 -12.64 -62.97 -42.31
C CYS A 167 -13.33 -61.71 -41.77
N LEU A 168 -14.59 -61.76 -41.32
CA LEU A 168 -15.31 -60.60 -40.80
C LEU A 168 -15.22 -60.47 -39.28
N VAL A 169 -14.80 -59.30 -38.81
CA VAL A 169 -14.86 -58.91 -37.40
C VAL A 169 -16.18 -58.19 -37.16
N LEU A 170 -17.17 -58.95 -36.69
CA LEU A 170 -18.51 -58.45 -36.42
C LEU A 170 -18.57 -57.88 -35.00
N PHE A 171 -18.99 -56.62 -34.86
CA PHE A 171 -19.04 -55.90 -33.59
C PHE A 171 -20.46 -55.46 -33.25
N GLY A 172 -20.89 -55.69 -32.00
CA GLY A 172 -22.20 -55.31 -31.46
C GLY A 172 -23.25 -56.42 -31.60
N GLY A 173 -23.84 -56.84 -30.48
CA GLY A 173 -25.06 -57.66 -30.52
C GLY A 173 -26.18 -56.82 -31.14
N VAL A 174 -26.95 -57.40 -32.05
CA VAL A 174 -28.17 -56.77 -32.59
C VAL A 174 -29.07 -56.42 -31.40
N SER A 175 -29.46 -55.15 -31.29
CA SER A 175 -30.32 -54.71 -30.18
C SER A 175 -31.71 -55.35 -30.33
N ASN A 176 -32.32 -55.76 -29.22
CA ASN A 176 -33.68 -56.32 -29.19
C ASN A 176 -34.78 -55.30 -29.55
N LYS A 177 -34.44 -54.10 -30.05
CA LYS A 177 -35.40 -53.02 -30.36
C LYS A 177 -35.56 -52.87 -31.88
N SER A 178 -36.78 -53.13 -32.30
CA SER A 178 -37.31 -53.20 -33.66
C SER A 178 -37.51 -51.83 -34.32
N ASP A 179 -36.44 -51.07 -34.55
CA ASP A 179 -36.51 -49.82 -35.34
C ASP A 179 -35.54 -49.79 -36.55
N PHE A 180 -34.92 -50.93 -36.90
CA PHE A 180 -34.06 -51.02 -38.07
C PHE A 180 -34.89 -51.10 -39.37
N LEU A 181 -35.00 -49.98 -40.10
CA LEU A 181 -35.35 -50.01 -41.53
C LEU A 181 -34.12 -50.45 -42.32
N TYR A 182 -34.05 -51.73 -42.67
CA TYR A 182 -33.02 -52.23 -43.57
C TYR A 182 -33.27 -51.73 -45.00
N MET A 183 -32.28 -51.02 -45.57
CA MET A 183 -32.28 -50.67 -46.98
C MET A 183 -31.37 -51.63 -47.77
N PRO A 184 -31.88 -52.36 -48.78
CA PRO A 184 -31.07 -53.28 -49.59
C PRO A 184 -29.99 -52.56 -50.40
N GLU A 185 -30.31 -51.38 -50.94
CA GLU A 185 -29.39 -50.47 -51.61
C GLU A 185 -28.85 -49.49 -50.57
N ARG A 186 -27.60 -49.70 -50.15
CA ARG A 186 -26.97 -48.88 -49.11
C ARG A 186 -25.46 -48.88 -49.25
N GLU A 187 -24.83 -47.88 -48.65
CA GLU A 187 -23.39 -47.71 -48.64
C GLU A 187 -22.73 -48.49 -47.49
N TYR A 188 -21.71 -49.27 -47.81
CA TYR A 188 -20.85 -49.92 -46.82
C TYR A 188 -19.45 -50.14 -47.40
N THR A 189 -18.46 -50.22 -46.51
CA THR A 189 -17.05 -50.49 -46.84
C THR A 189 -16.52 -51.59 -45.92
N LEU A 190 -15.52 -52.35 -46.38
CA LEU A 190 -14.85 -53.38 -45.59
C LEU A 190 -13.40 -52.98 -45.30
N GLN A 191 -13.15 -52.47 -44.09
CA GLN A 191 -11.80 -52.05 -43.73
C GLN A 191 -10.91 -53.26 -43.46
N MET A 192 -9.86 -53.43 -44.26
CA MET A 192 -8.87 -54.48 -44.03
C MET A 192 -8.12 -54.23 -42.72
N VAL A 193 -8.05 -55.25 -41.85
CA VAL A 193 -7.40 -55.16 -40.55
C VAL A 193 -6.36 -56.24 -40.31
N HIS A 194 -5.39 -55.94 -39.45
CA HIS A 194 -4.40 -56.88 -38.93
C HIS A 194 -4.47 -56.99 -37.40
N ASP A 195 -4.26 -58.22 -36.94
CA ASP A 195 -4.03 -58.63 -35.54
C ASP A 195 -2.66 -59.34 -35.47
N ASP A 196 -2.16 -59.64 -34.26
CA ASP A 196 -0.89 -60.37 -34.03
C ASP A 196 -0.83 -61.76 -34.71
N ASN A 197 -1.97 -62.30 -35.17
CA ASN A 197 -2.11 -63.62 -35.77
C ASN A 197 -1.93 -63.65 -37.31
N GLU A 198 -1.52 -62.54 -37.94
CA GLU A 198 -1.25 -62.40 -39.40
C GLU A 198 -2.39 -62.77 -40.38
N ALA A 199 -3.57 -63.17 -39.90
CA ALA A 199 -4.73 -63.48 -40.73
C ALA A 199 -5.40 -62.21 -41.29
N VAL A 200 -5.69 -62.18 -42.59
CA VAL A 200 -6.42 -61.09 -43.25
C VAL A 200 -7.86 -61.07 -42.75
N ARG A 201 -8.25 -59.99 -42.08
CA ARG A 201 -9.60 -59.77 -41.55
C ARG A 201 -10.16 -58.43 -42.02
N PHE A 202 -11.47 -58.25 -41.88
CA PHE A 202 -12.20 -57.06 -42.31
C PHE A 202 -13.21 -56.60 -41.26
N VAL A 203 -13.26 -55.29 -41.02
CA VAL A 203 -14.28 -54.64 -40.17
C VAL A 203 -15.29 -53.91 -41.07
N PRO A 204 -16.58 -54.29 -41.04
CA PRO A 204 -17.58 -53.61 -41.85
C PRO A 204 -18.00 -52.26 -41.25
N PHE A 205 -18.11 -51.25 -42.10
CA PHE A 205 -18.78 -49.97 -41.81
C PHE A 205 -19.97 -49.85 -42.73
N ASP A 206 -21.16 -49.70 -42.17
CA ASP A 206 -22.42 -49.84 -42.91
C ASP A 206 -23.41 -48.77 -42.43
N SER A 207 -24.00 -48.06 -43.40
CA SER A 207 -24.91 -46.93 -43.15
C SER A 207 -26.16 -47.31 -42.35
N ASN A 208 -26.60 -48.58 -42.39
CA ASN A 208 -27.70 -49.07 -41.55
C ASN A 208 -27.35 -49.03 -40.05
N TYR A 209 -26.07 -49.25 -39.70
CA TYR A 209 -25.58 -49.20 -38.33
C TYR A 209 -25.01 -47.81 -37.95
N LEU A 210 -24.93 -46.89 -38.92
CA LEU A 210 -24.44 -45.52 -38.76
C LEU A 210 -25.45 -44.53 -39.35
N PRO A 211 -26.71 -44.51 -38.86
CA PRO A 211 -27.77 -43.75 -39.48
C PRO A 211 -27.47 -42.25 -39.48
N GLY A 212 -27.63 -41.63 -40.66
CA GLY A 212 -27.52 -40.19 -40.83
C GLY A 212 -26.10 -39.63 -40.80
N ILE A 213 -25.04 -40.45 -40.93
CA ILE A 213 -23.64 -39.97 -41.01
C ILE A 213 -22.80 -40.56 -42.14
N MET A 214 -23.26 -41.63 -42.80
CA MET A 214 -22.59 -42.29 -43.93
C MET A 214 -23.44 -42.15 -45.20
N LEU A 215 -23.57 -40.92 -45.70
CA LEU A 215 -24.29 -40.62 -46.93
C LEU A 215 -23.40 -40.84 -48.18
N PRO A 216 -23.98 -41.18 -49.35
CA PRO A 216 -23.21 -41.26 -50.59
C PRO A 216 -22.46 -39.95 -50.89
N ASN A 217 -21.25 -40.06 -51.44
CA ASN A 217 -20.36 -38.94 -51.77
C ASN A 217 -19.99 -38.02 -50.60
N SER A 218 -20.29 -38.41 -49.35
CA SER A 218 -19.91 -37.61 -48.20
C SER A 218 -18.44 -37.75 -47.82
N LEU A 219 -17.93 -36.79 -47.06
CA LEU A 219 -16.57 -36.85 -46.52
C LEU A 219 -16.30 -38.17 -45.77
N LEU A 220 -17.22 -38.62 -44.92
CA LEU A 220 -17.04 -39.87 -44.17
C LEU A 220 -16.98 -41.07 -45.11
N PHE A 221 -17.88 -41.13 -46.09
CA PHE A 221 -17.91 -42.22 -47.06
C PHE A 221 -16.64 -42.26 -47.91
N GLU A 222 -16.17 -41.11 -48.40
CA GLU A 222 -14.91 -41.01 -49.15
C GLU A 222 -13.71 -41.44 -48.29
N CYS A 223 -13.62 -41.00 -47.02
CA CYS A 223 -12.55 -41.42 -46.12
C CYS A 223 -12.52 -42.94 -45.93
N LEU A 224 -13.70 -43.55 -45.73
CA LEU A 224 -13.84 -45.00 -45.56
C LEU A 224 -13.50 -45.75 -46.86
N ASN A 225 -13.93 -45.25 -48.02
CA ASN A 225 -13.65 -45.86 -49.31
C ASN A 225 -12.14 -45.82 -49.63
N VAL A 226 -11.47 -44.69 -49.36
CA VAL A 226 -10.01 -44.59 -49.54
C VAL A 226 -9.27 -45.51 -48.57
N SER A 227 -9.74 -45.64 -47.33
CA SER A 227 -9.05 -46.46 -46.32
C SER A 227 -9.20 -47.97 -46.52
N GLU A 228 -10.19 -48.42 -47.30
CA GLU A 228 -10.50 -49.86 -47.52
C GLU A 228 -9.32 -50.67 -48.07
N SER A 229 -8.50 -50.04 -48.91
CA SER A 229 -7.32 -50.65 -49.55
C SER A 229 -6.10 -50.78 -48.64
N THR A 230 -6.10 -50.13 -47.46
CA THR A 230 -4.93 -50.07 -46.57
C THR A 230 -5.20 -50.73 -45.24
N SER A 231 -4.37 -51.72 -44.89
CA SER A 231 -4.52 -52.44 -43.61
C SER A 231 -4.35 -51.51 -42.41
N MET A 232 -5.26 -51.60 -41.43
CA MET A 232 -5.17 -50.88 -40.14
C MET A 232 -5.29 -51.84 -38.96
N SER A 233 -4.83 -51.44 -37.77
CA SER A 233 -4.99 -52.29 -36.58
C SER A 233 -6.47 -52.55 -36.30
N CYS A 234 -6.83 -53.80 -35.99
CA CYS A 234 -8.21 -54.19 -35.68
C CYS A 234 -8.81 -53.34 -34.54
N ASN A 235 -8.04 -53.10 -33.47
CA ASN A 235 -8.44 -52.24 -32.37
C ASN A 235 -8.77 -50.82 -32.85
N ILE A 236 -7.98 -50.28 -33.79
CA ILE A 236 -8.22 -48.95 -34.36
C ILE A 236 -9.55 -48.95 -35.12
N ALA A 237 -9.76 -49.89 -36.04
CA ALA A 237 -11.00 -49.96 -36.82
C ALA A 237 -12.25 -50.09 -35.93
N ILE A 238 -12.18 -50.91 -34.87
CA ILE A 238 -13.26 -51.08 -33.89
C ILE A 238 -13.56 -49.77 -33.15
N GLU A 239 -12.54 -49.05 -32.67
CA GLU A 239 -12.73 -47.78 -31.99
C GLU A 239 -13.30 -46.69 -32.91
N ILE A 240 -13.00 -46.71 -34.22
CA ILE A 240 -13.53 -45.71 -35.18
C ILE A 240 -15.02 -45.99 -35.32
N ARG A 241 -15.38 -47.25 -35.54
CA ARG A 241 -16.77 -47.67 -35.70
C ARG A 241 -17.60 -47.35 -34.45
N LYS A 242 -17.08 -47.59 -33.25
CA LYS A 242 -17.74 -47.20 -31.99
C LYS A 242 -17.95 -45.68 -31.92
N SER A 243 -16.91 -44.90 -32.23
CA SER A 243 -16.99 -43.43 -32.20
C SER A 243 -18.03 -42.88 -33.19
N LEU A 244 -18.09 -43.45 -34.40
CA LEU A 244 -19.09 -43.09 -35.40
C LEU A 244 -20.50 -43.53 -34.96
N SER A 245 -20.63 -44.70 -34.35
CA SER A 245 -21.90 -45.16 -33.79
C SER A 245 -22.40 -44.20 -32.71
N ASP A 246 -21.54 -43.75 -31.80
CA ASP A 246 -21.87 -42.72 -30.82
C ASP A 246 -22.35 -41.45 -31.55
N ILE A 247 -21.58 -40.92 -32.50
CA ILE A 247 -21.92 -39.71 -33.27
C ILE A 247 -23.29 -39.84 -33.97
N SER A 248 -23.61 -41.01 -34.52
CA SER A 248 -24.88 -41.25 -35.21
C SER A 248 -26.08 -41.08 -34.27
N GLN A 249 -25.95 -41.53 -33.03
CA GLN A 249 -27.01 -41.51 -32.00
C GLN A 249 -27.16 -40.13 -31.33
N TYR A 250 -26.08 -39.35 -31.23
CA TYR A 250 -26.12 -38.01 -30.64
C TYR A 250 -26.66 -36.94 -31.61
N ASN A 251 -27.29 -35.91 -31.03
CA ASN A 251 -27.74 -34.73 -31.79
C ASN A 251 -26.56 -33.77 -32.01
N CYS A 252 -25.76 -34.04 -33.03
CA CYS A 252 -24.59 -33.23 -33.41
C CYS A 252 -24.73 -32.70 -34.85
N PRO A 253 -25.60 -31.72 -35.11
CA PRO A 253 -25.90 -31.25 -36.47
C PRO A 253 -24.70 -30.70 -37.23
N LYS A 254 -23.76 -30.02 -36.57
CA LYS A 254 -22.57 -29.44 -37.21
C LYS A 254 -21.55 -30.51 -37.55
N LEU A 255 -21.35 -31.48 -36.67
CA LEU A 255 -20.48 -32.63 -36.93
C LEU A 255 -21.08 -33.51 -38.04
N LYS A 256 -22.39 -33.74 -38.01
CA LYS A 256 -23.10 -34.44 -39.09
C LYS A 256 -22.97 -33.68 -40.41
N THR A 257 -23.06 -32.35 -40.40
CA THR A 257 -22.81 -31.52 -41.60
C THR A 257 -21.39 -31.73 -42.14
N LEU A 258 -20.37 -31.73 -41.28
CA LEU A 258 -18.99 -32.02 -41.70
C LEU A 258 -18.85 -33.41 -42.32
N LEU A 259 -19.40 -34.44 -41.68
CA LEU A 259 -19.26 -35.83 -42.14
C LEU A 259 -20.10 -36.14 -43.39
N ASN A 260 -21.22 -35.45 -43.58
CA ASN A 260 -22.18 -35.70 -44.66
C ASN A 260 -22.02 -34.78 -45.88
N SER A 261 -21.26 -33.69 -45.77
CA SER A 261 -21.05 -32.80 -46.91
C SER A 261 -20.11 -33.45 -47.93
N GLU A 262 -20.35 -33.17 -49.20
CA GLU A 262 -19.39 -33.44 -50.27
C GLU A 262 -18.12 -32.62 -50.02
N LYS A 263 -16.96 -33.23 -50.28
CA LYS A 263 -15.64 -32.67 -49.97
C LYS A 263 -15.40 -31.28 -50.57
N GLU A 264 -15.94 -30.99 -51.74
CA GLU A 264 -15.84 -29.70 -52.43
C GLU A 264 -16.62 -28.58 -51.74
N ASN A 265 -17.68 -28.91 -51.00
CA ASN A 265 -18.55 -27.96 -50.31
C ASN A 265 -18.09 -27.66 -48.87
N ILE A 266 -17.02 -28.32 -48.41
CA ILE A 266 -16.51 -28.16 -47.05
C ILE A 266 -15.63 -26.91 -46.97
N THR A 267 -15.93 -26.06 -45.99
CA THR A 267 -15.16 -24.86 -45.65
C THR A 267 -14.43 -25.03 -44.32
N ASP A 268 -13.41 -24.20 -44.05
CA ASP A 268 -12.75 -24.12 -42.74
C ASP A 268 -13.76 -24.02 -41.57
N ALA A 269 -14.84 -23.24 -41.77
CA ALA A 269 -15.87 -23.06 -40.77
C ALA A 269 -16.66 -24.34 -40.48
N ILE A 270 -16.95 -25.16 -41.49
CA ILE A 270 -17.64 -26.46 -41.32
C ILE A 270 -16.75 -27.43 -40.54
N ILE A 271 -15.45 -27.50 -40.87
CA ILE A 271 -14.47 -28.35 -40.17
C ILE A 271 -14.37 -27.94 -38.70
N ILE A 272 -14.11 -26.66 -38.43
CA ILE A 272 -13.91 -26.16 -37.07
C ILE A 272 -15.18 -26.36 -36.23
N ASN A 273 -16.36 -26.01 -36.76
CA ASN A 273 -17.62 -26.16 -36.04
C ASN A 273 -17.96 -27.63 -35.76
N GLY A 274 -17.69 -28.54 -36.70
CA GLY A 274 -17.90 -29.97 -36.52
C GLY A 274 -16.99 -30.56 -35.43
N LEU A 275 -15.71 -30.22 -35.45
CA LEU A 275 -14.75 -30.69 -34.45
C LEU A 275 -15.02 -30.11 -33.05
N ILE A 276 -15.46 -28.85 -32.95
CA ILE A 276 -15.90 -28.25 -31.68
C ILE A 276 -17.10 -29.02 -31.11
N GLU A 277 -18.11 -29.30 -31.92
CA GLU A 277 -19.29 -30.02 -31.47
C GLU A 277 -18.95 -31.46 -31.06
N TYR A 278 -18.00 -32.10 -31.75
CA TYR A 278 -17.48 -33.40 -31.36
C TYR A 278 -16.81 -33.40 -29.99
N GLU A 279 -15.90 -32.45 -29.72
CA GLU A 279 -15.25 -32.36 -28.40
C GLU A 279 -16.22 -31.94 -27.30
N SER A 280 -17.22 -31.10 -27.60
CA SER A 280 -18.31 -30.80 -26.67
C SER A 280 -19.17 -32.03 -26.36
N MET A 281 -19.46 -32.88 -27.33
CA MET A 281 -20.15 -34.17 -27.14
C MET A 281 -19.34 -35.11 -26.25
N ILE A 282 -18.03 -35.26 -26.52
CA ILE A 282 -17.13 -36.09 -25.70
C ILE A 282 -17.11 -35.60 -24.25
N ASP A 283 -17.03 -34.29 -24.03
CA ASP A 283 -16.93 -33.72 -22.68
C ASP A 283 -18.22 -33.94 -21.86
N ALA A 284 -19.39 -33.85 -22.52
CA ALA A 284 -20.70 -34.05 -21.92
C ALA A 284 -21.03 -35.53 -21.63
N TYR A 285 -20.24 -36.49 -22.16
CA TYR A 285 -20.49 -37.91 -22.03
C TYR A 285 -20.15 -38.43 -20.62
N PRO A 286 -21.11 -38.85 -19.78
CA PRO A 286 -20.90 -39.13 -18.35
C PRO A 286 -19.95 -40.30 -18.06
N ALA A 287 -19.84 -41.26 -18.99
CA ALA A 287 -19.03 -42.48 -18.81
C ALA A 287 -17.59 -42.36 -19.35
N SER A 288 -17.11 -41.14 -19.68
CA SER A 288 -15.75 -40.93 -20.19
C SER A 288 -14.76 -40.58 -19.05
N THR A 289 -13.71 -41.41 -18.88
CA THR A 289 -12.55 -41.04 -18.05
C THR A 289 -11.74 -39.92 -18.73
N LYS A 290 -10.95 -39.15 -17.98
CA LYS A 290 -10.13 -38.06 -18.55
C LYS A 290 -9.24 -38.55 -19.71
N GLU A 291 -8.52 -39.65 -19.53
CA GLU A 291 -7.67 -40.27 -20.56
C GLU A 291 -8.46 -40.65 -21.83
N SER A 292 -9.69 -41.16 -21.66
CA SER A 292 -10.55 -41.52 -22.79
C SER A 292 -10.98 -40.31 -23.62
N LYS A 293 -11.09 -39.11 -23.02
CA LYS A 293 -11.51 -37.88 -23.73
C LYS A 293 -10.46 -37.43 -24.75
N VAL A 294 -9.18 -37.41 -24.35
CA VAL A 294 -8.07 -37.08 -25.27
C VAL A 294 -8.00 -38.09 -26.39
N HIS A 295 -8.07 -39.37 -26.03
CA HIS A 295 -7.97 -40.47 -26.98
C HIS A 295 -9.07 -40.35 -28.04
N LYS A 296 -10.35 -40.26 -27.63
CA LYS A 296 -11.49 -40.09 -28.55
C LYS A 296 -11.34 -38.87 -29.47
N SER A 297 -10.97 -37.70 -28.92
CA SER A 297 -10.74 -36.49 -29.72
C SER A 297 -9.63 -36.66 -30.77
N ALA A 298 -8.48 -37.22 -30.35
CA ALA A 298 -7.34 -37.43 -31.24
C ALA A 298 -7.67 -38.44 -32.34
N PHE A 299 -8.49 -39.43 -32.01
CA PHE A 299 -8.73 -40.58 -32.86
C PHE A 299 -9.54 -40.24 -34.12
N LEU A 300 -10.70 -39.57 -33.98
CA LEU A 300 -11.47 -39.10 -35.14
C LEU A 300 -10.65 -38.14 -36.02
N ARG A 301 -9.91 -37.22 -35.40
CA ARG A 301 -9.07 -36.26 -36.13
C ARG A 301 -7.95 -36.94 -36.90
N THR A 302 -7.31 -37.95 -36.31
CA THR A 302 -6.25 -38.73 -36.96
C THR A 302 -6.80 -39.51 -38.15
N PHE A 303 -7.98 -40.13 -37.99
CA PHE A 303 -8.67 -40.82 -39.08
C PHE A 303 -8.98 -39.87 -40.25
N LEU A 304 -9.67 -38.77 -39.98
CA LEU A 304 -10.02 -37.81 -41.02
C LEU A 304 -8.76 -37.18 -41.64
N ASN A 305 -7.74 -36.82 -40.84
CA ASN A 305 -6.50 -36.23 -41.37
C ASN A 305 -5.74 -37.20 -42.30
N LYS A 306 -5.79 -38.50 -42.04
CA LYS A 306 -5.12 -39.51 -42.87
C LYS A 306 -5.84 -39.75 -44.20
N TRP A 307 -7.18 -39.73 -44.20
CA TRP A 307 -7.98 -40.23 -45.33
C TRP A 307 -8.79 -39.18 -46.08
N ALA A 308 -8.99 -37.98 -45.52
CA ALA A 308 -9.73 -36.92 -46.20
C ALA A 308 -8.98 -36.32 -47.40
N GLY A 309 -7.64 -36.37 -47.41
CA GLY A 309 -6.82 -35.73 -48.45
C GLY A 309 -6.95 -34.19 -48.44
N ASN A 310 -6.83 -33.57 -49.61
CA ASN A 310 -6.98 -32.11 -49.75
C ASN A 310 -8.43 -31.69 -49.49
N ILE A 311 -8.65 -30.81 -48.52
CA ILE A 311 -9.99 -30.36 -48.11
C ILE A 311 -9.97 -28.89 -47.71
N ALA A 312 -10.96 -28.13 -48.19
CA ALA A 312 -11.07 -26.69 -47.96
C ALA A 312 -9.77 -25.91 -48.33
N GLY A 313 -9.10 -26.31 -49.41
CA GLY A 313 -7.89 -25.65 -49.90
C GLY A 313 -6.60 -25.95 -49.13
N LYS A 314 -6.61 -26.95 -48.23
CA LYS A 314 -5.45 -27.39 -47.42
C LYS A 314 -5.13 -28.86 -47.64
N ASN A 315 -3.88 -29.25 -47.42
CA ASN A 315 -3.42 -30.62 -47.72
C ASN A 315 -3.85 -31.63 -46.65
N SER A 316 -4.21 -31.16 -45.45
CA SER A 316 -4.62 -32.03 -44.36
C SER A 316 -5.56 -31.32 -43.38
N ILE A 317 -6.33 -32.08 -42.61
CA ILE A 317 -7.24 -31.54 -41.58
C ILE A 317 -6.47 -30.81 -40.47
N ASN A 318 -5.26 -31.25 -40.15
CA ASN A 318 -4.41 -30.62 -39.14
C ASN A 318 -3.89 -29.22 -39.53
N GLU A 319 -3.94 -28.84 -40.82
CA GLU A 319 -3.59 -27.47 -41.27
C GLU A 319 -4.71 -26.44 -40.99
N HIS A 320 -5.88 -26.91 -40.56
CA HIS A 320 -6.98 -26.05 -40.11
C HIS A 320 -6.75 -25.53 -38.69
N LYS A 321 -7.19 -24.30 -38.42
CA LYS A 321 -6.97 -23.60 -37.14
C LYS A 321 -7.86 -24.15 -36.02
N PHE A 322 -7.79 -25.46 -35.76
CA PHE A 322 -8.49 -26.12 -34.67
C PHE A 322 -7.47 -26.60 -33.63
N THR A 323 -7.62 -26.16 -32.38
CA THR A 323 -6.84 -26.70 -31.27
C THR A 323 -7.77 -27.42 -30.31
N THR A 324 -7.40 -28.63 -29.92
CA THR A 324 -8.17 -29.42 -28.95
C THR A 324 -8.27 -28.68 -27.61
N ARG A 325 -9.44 -28.76 -26.99
CA ARG A 325 -9.66 -28.24 -25.64
C ARG A 325 -9.06 -29.13 -24.56
N PHE A 326 -8.64 -30.35 -24.86
CA PHE A 326 -8.11 -31.27 -23.86
C PHE A 326 -6.59 -31.12 -23.71
N ASN A 327 -6.08 -31.20 -22.48
CA ASN A 327 -4.64 -31.34 -22.23
C ASN A 327 -4.19 -32.80 -22.40
N ARG A 328 -2.90 -33.08 -22.16
CA ARG A 328 -2.35 -34.44 -22.27
C ARG A 328 -3.02 -35.42 -21.29
N ASP A 329 -3.49 -34.90 -20.16
CA ASP A 329 -4.11 -35.65 -19.07
C ASP A 329 -5.64 -35.74 -19.21
N GLY A 330 -6.23 -35.16 -20.27
CA GLY A 330 -7.67 -35.16 -20.51
C GLY A 330 -8.49 -34.13 -19.76
N GLU A 331 -7.84 -33.13 -19.19
CA GLU A 331 -8.51 -31.99 -18.56
C GLU A 331 -8.84 -30.90 -19.57
N VAL A 332 -9.95 -30.21 -19.29
CA VAL A 332 -10.47 -29.12 -20.12
C VAL A 332 -9.59 -27.87 -19.95
N ARG A 333 -8.85 -27.52 -20.99
CA ARG A 333 -8.01 -26.30 -21.09
C ARG A 333 -8.83 -25.05 -21.32
N CYS A 334 -9.95 -25.13 -22.02
CA CYS A 334 -10.80 -23.98 -22.32
C CYS A 334 -12.30 -24.31 -22.26
N VAL A 335 -13.11 -23.29 -21.99
CA VAL A 335 -14.58 -23.43 -21.97
C VAL A 335 -15.15 -23.62 -23.38
N ASN A 336 -16.42 -24.03 -23.48
CA ASN A 336 -17.16 -24.05 -24.74
C ASN A 336 -17.24 -22.65 -25.38
N PRO A 337 -17.52 -22.53 -26.70
CA PRO A 337 -17.60 -21.23 -27.35
C PRO A 337 -18.59 -20.32 -26.63
N ILE A 338 -18.19 -19.08 -26.39
CA ILE A 338 -18.99 -18.13 -25.62
C ILE A 338 -19.83 -17.32 -26.60
N LYS A 339 -21.14 -17.56 -26.60
CA LYS A 339 -22.11 -16.73 -27.32
C LYS A 339 -22.74 -15.70 -26.38
N ILE A 340 -22.69 -14.44 -26.77
CA ILE A 340 -23.35 -13.31 -26.12
C ILE A 340 -24.51 -12.91 -27.03
N HIS A 341 -25.71 -13.25 -26.60
CA HIS A 341 -26.95 -12.95 -27.33
C HIS A 341 -27.97 -12.35 -26.37
N GLY A 342 -28.62 -11.27 -26.78
CA GLY A 342 -29.64 -10.60 -25.99
C GLY A 342 -29.88 -9.15 -26.42
N GLU A 343 -30.88 -8.53 -25.81
CA GLU A 343 -31.20 -7.11 -25.94
C GLU A 343 -30.35 -6.30 -24.95
N THR A 344 -29.75 -5.22 -25.43
CA THR A 344 -28.86 -4.34 -24.66
C THR A 344 -29.64 -3.25 -23.91
N ALA A 345 -28.94 -2.44 -23.11
CA ALA A 345 -29.54 -1.30 -22.40
C ALA A 345 -30.16 -0.25 -23.35
N ASP A 346 -29.71 -0.20 -24.60
CA ASP A 346 -30.19 0.70 -25.66
C ASP A 346 -31.10 0.00 -26.69
N ASN A 347 -31.70 -1.14 -26.32
CA ASN A 347 -32.62 -1.94 -27.14
C ASN A 347 -32.01 -2.40 -28.50
N GLN A 348 -30.69 -2.58 -28.56
CA GLN A 348 -30.03 -3.20 -29.69
C GLN A 348 -29.95 -4.71 -29.48
N LEU A 349 -30.27 -5.47 -30.53
CA LEU A 349 -30.08 -6.92 -30.52
C LEU A 349 -28.62 -7.22 -30.89
N ILE A 350 -27.90 -7.90 -30.01
CA ILE A 350 -26.53 -8.38 -30.29
C ILE A 350 -26.52 -9.90 -30.46
N ASP A 351 -25.70 -10.40 -31.39
CA ASP A 351 -25.28 -11.79 -31.48
C ASP A 351 -23.78 -11.88 -31.78
N ILE A 352 -22.96 -12.05 -30.74
CA ILE A 352 -21.49 -12.15 -30.82
C ILE A 352 -21.03 -13.52 -30.33
N SER A 353 -20.06 -14.13 -31.01
CA SER A 353 -19.57 -15.46 -30.69
C SER A 353 -18.04 -15.52 -30.63
N PHE A 354 -17.51 -15.82 -29.44
CA PHE A 354 -16.08 -16.06 -29.24
C PHE A 354 -15.74 -17.55 -29.36
N ASN A 355 -14.96 -17.91 -30.38
CA ASN A 355 -14.49 -19.28 -30.56
C ASN A 355 -13.25 -19.58 -29.72
N THR A 356 -13.47 -20.19 -28.57
CA THR A 356 -12.44 -20.49 -27.57
C THR A 356 -11.40 -21.51 -28.03
N TYR A 357 -11.73 -22.35 -29.02
CA TYR A 357 -10.85 -23.42 -29.54
C TYR A 357 -9.76 -22.90 -30.48
N LEU A 358 -9.86 -21.63 -30.92
CA LEU A 358 -8.80 -20.97 -31.68
C LEU A 358 -7.61 -20.61 -30.77
N ASN A 359 -7.89 -20.31 -29.49
CA ASN A 359 -6.89 -19.86 -28.50
C ASN A 359 -7.14 -20.49 -27.11
N PRO A 360 -7.10 -21.83 -26.98
CA PRO A 360 -7.55 -22.51 -25.77
C PRO A 360 -6.69 -22.21 -24.54
N THR A 361 -5.43 -21.79 -24.73
CA THR A 361 -4.53 -21.40 -23.63
C THR A 361 -4.94 -20.10 -22.94
N ILE A 362 -5.68 -19.22 -23.62
CA ILE A 362 -6.15 -17.94 -23.10
C ILE A 362 -7.53 -18.10 -22.44
N TYR A 363 -8.42 -18.89 -23.05
CA TYR A 363 -9.79 -19.08 -22.59
C TYR A 363 -9.94 -20.13 -21.47
N LYS A 364 -9.02 -20.12 -20.49
CA LYS A 364 -9.09 -21.03 -19.35
C LYS A 364 -10.36 -20.81 -18.52
N PRO A 365 -10.95 -21.86 -17.91
CA PRO A 365 -12.21 -21.73 -17.16
C PRO A 365 -12.19 -20.68 -16.05
N ASP A 366 -11.06 -20.53 -15.37
CA ASP A 366 -10.84 -19.61 -14.26
C ASP A 366 -10.09 -18.32 -14.65
N GLY A 367 -9.69 -18.20 -15.92
CA GLY A 367 -8.96 -17.07 -16.47
C GLY A 367 -9.77 -15.77 -16.49
N LEU A 368 -9.08 -14.64 -16.37
CA LEU A 368 -9.65 -13.29 -16.37
C LEU A 368 -10.56 -13.02 -17.57
N LEU A 369 -10.11 -13.33 -18.80
CA LEU A 369 -10.89 -13.09 -20.02
C LEU A 369 -12.21 -13.87 -20.02
N THR A 370 -12.14 -15.17 -19.71
CA THR A 370 -13.30 -16.06 -19.67
C THR A 370 -14.32 -15.59 -18.64
N LYS A 371 -13.86 -15.25 -17.43
CA LYS A 371 -14.75 -14.76 -16.35
C LYS A 371 -15.44 -13.46 -16.72
N ALA A 372 -14.75 -12.53 -17.38
CA ALA A 372 -15.32 -11.26 -17.81
C ALA A 372 -16.38 -11.47 -18.91
N LEU A 373 -16.11 -12.30 -19.92
CA LEU A 373 -17.08 -12.61 -20.98
C LEU A 373 -18.33 -13.33 -20.44
N LEU A 374 -18.18 -14.28 -19.53
CA LEU A 374 -19.31 -14.96 -18.90
C LEU A 374 -20.14 -14.00 -18.03
N PHE A 375 -19.51 -13.00 -17.41
CA PHE A 375 -20.22 -11.98 -16.66
C PHE A 375 -21.10 -11.12 -17.58
N ILE A 376 -20.57 -10.65 -18.71
CA ILE A 376 -21.35 -9.91 -19.72
C ILE A 376 -22.49 -10.76 -20.24
N LYS A 377 -22.24 -12.03 -20.60
CA LYS A 377 -23.27 -12.96 -21.09
C LYS A 377 -24.47 -13.05 -20.14
N SER A 378 -24.25 -12.99 -18.82
CA SER A 378 -25.33 -13.04 -17.83
C SER A 378 -26.06 -11.71 -17.62
N ARG A 379 -25.54 -10.59 -18.16
CA ARG A 379 -25.97 -9.22 -17.88
C ARG A 379 -25.94 -8.32 -19.12
N VAL A 380 -26.27 -8.86 -20.28
CA VAL A 380 -26.22 -8.13 -21.57
C VAL A 380 -27.03 -6.84 -21.52
N SER A 381 -28.21 -6.88 -20.88
CA SER A 381 -29.12 -5.74 -20.68
C SER A 381 -28.52 -4.56 -19.91
N ASN A 382 -27.37 -4.72 -19.25
CA ASN A 382 -26.73 -3.66 -18.46
C ASN A 382 -25.75 -2.79 -19.26
N TYR A 383 -25.45 -3.16 -20.50
CA TYR A 383 -24.44 -2.51 -21.32
C TYR A 383 -25.05 -2.09 -22.67
N SER A 384 -24.54 -1.02 -23.27
CA SER A 384 -24.97 -0.58 -24.61
C SER A 384 -24.35 -1.45 -25.71
N GLY A 385 -25.02 -1.52 -26.87
CA GLY A 385 -24.54 -2.31 -28.00
C GLY A 385 -23.18 -1.89 -28.52
N ILE A 386 -22.97 -0.58 -28.61
CA ILE A 386 -21.69 0.04 -29.00
C ILE A 386 -20.55 -0.41 -28.06
N LYS A 387 -20.81 -0.49 -26.75
CA LYS A 387 -19.78 -0.87 -25.77
C LYS A 387 -19.35 -2.32 -25.91
N ILE A 388 -20.31 -3.23 -26.09
CA ILE A 388 -20.01 -4.66 -26.27
C ILE A 388 -19.25 -4.88 -27.59
N GLN A 389 -19.63 -4.21 -28.68
CA GLN A 389 -18.90 -4.25 -29.95
C GLN A 389 -17.47 -3.68 -29.84
N GLN A 390 -17.28 -2.62 -29.05
CA GLN A 390 -15.95 -2.08 -28.78
C GLN A 390 -15.07 -3.14 -28.09
N TRP A 391 -15.59 -3.82 -27.07
CA TRP A 391 -14.86 -4.90 -26.38
C TRP A 391 -14.55 -6.08 -27.29
N GLU A 392 -15.51 -6.52 -28.10
CA GLU A 392 -15.29 -7.57 -29.11
C GLU A 392 -14.12 -7.22 -30.03
N THR A 393 -14.16 -6.03 -30.63
CA THR A 393 -13.13 -5.55 -31.55
C THR A 393 -11.74 -5.51 -30.90
N LEU A 394 -11.67 -5.08 -29.62
CA LEU A 394 -10.42 -5.00 -28.86
C LEU A 394 -9.88 -6.37 -28.48
N ILE A 395 -10.75 -7.30 -28.06
CA ILE A 395 -10.38 -8.68 -27.74
C ILE A 395 -9.87 -9.39 -29.00
N ASP A 396 -10.57 -9.28 -30.12
CA ASP A 396 -10.14 -9.85 -31.40
C ASP A 396 -8.80 -9.28 -31.85
N PHE A 397 -8.58 -7.98 -31.68
CA PHE A 397 -7.29 -7.36 -31.98
C PHE A 397 -6.16 -7.93 -31.10
N ILE A 398 -6.38 -8.08 -29.79
CA ILE A 398 -5.40 -8.70 -28.89
C ILE A 398 -5.10 -10.13 -29.36
N LEU A 399 -6.13 -10.95 -29.60
CA LEU A 399 -5.98 -12.35 -29.98
C LEU A 399 -5.25 -12.54 -31.31
N LYS A 400 -5.47 -11.68 -32.31
CA LYS A 400 -4.72 -11.69 -33.58
C LYS A 400 -3.20 -11.51 -33.39
N HIS A 401 -2.78 -10.88 -32.31
CA HIS A 401 -1.37 -10.63 -31.98
C HIS A 401 -0.81 -11.61 -30.93
N GLN A 402 -1.57 -12.65 -30.55
CA GLN A 402 -1.11 -13.73 -29.70
C GLN A 402 -0.72 -14.94 -30.56
N TYR A 403 0.58 -15.21 -30.66
CA TYR A 403 1.15 -16.36 -31.36
C TYR A 403 2.41 -16.85 -30.61
N PRO A 404 2.89 -18.09 -30.85
CA PRO A 404 4.11 -18.59 -30.23
C PRO A 404 5.29 -17.64 -30.50
N ASN A 405 5.96 -17.18 -29.43
CA ASN A 405 7.03 -16.16 -29.46
C ASN A 405 6.58 -14.70 -29.70
N SER A 406 5.29 -14.38 -29.56
CA SER A 406 4.82 -12.99 -29.61
C SER A 406 5.50 -12.13 -28.53
N PRO A 407 5.92 -10.88 -28.83
CA PRO A 407 6.43 -9.95 -27.84
C PRO A 407 5.38 -9.57 -26.78
N PHE A 408 4.12 -9.94 -27.00
CA PHE A 408 2.98 -9.68 -26.14
C PHE A 408 2.48 -10.92 -25.38
N ILE A 409 3.28 -11.98 -25.28
CA ILE A 409 2.92 -13.23 -24.58
C ILE A 409 2.47 -13.00 -23.13
N ASN A 410 2.98 -11.95 -22.48
CA ASN A 410 2.58 -11.56 -21.12
C ASN A 410 1.09 -11.14 -21.04
N VAL A 411 0.51 -10.61 -22.12
CA VAL A 411 -0.92 -10.29 -22.19
C VAL A 411 -1.74 -11.57 -22.24
N GLY A 412 -1.38 -12.52 -23.11
CA GLY A 412 -2.03 -13.84 -23.15
C GLY A 412 -1.97 -14.56 -21.80
N ASN A 413 -0.80 -14.52 -21.14
CA ASN A 413 -0.63 -15.07 -19.80
C ASN A 413 -1.56 -14.40 -18.77
N PHE A 414 -1.62 -13.07 -18.76
CA PHE A 414 -2.49 -12.30 -17.85
C PHE A 414 -3.98 -12.62 -18.06
N LEU A 415 -4.43 -12.73 -19.31
CA LEU A 415 -5.81 -13.08 -19.64
C LEU A 415 -6.18 -14.52 -19.25
N SER A 416 -5.20 -15.42 -19.22
CA SER A 416 -5.37 -16.85 -18.94
C SER A 416 -5.41 -17.26 -17.47
N ILE A 417 -5.01 -16.37 -16.55
CA ILE A 417 -4.91 -16.69 -15.11
C ILE A 417 -6.02 -15.99 -14.31
N PRO A 418 -6.42 -16.52 -13.14
CA PRO A 418 -7.29 -15.81 -12.22
C PRO A 418 -6.67 -14.50 -11.74
N VAL A 419 -7.48 -13.45 -11.64
CA VAL A 419 -7.04 -12.14 -11.10
C VAL A 419 -6.50 -12.31 -9.67
N THR A 420 -7.12 -13.19 -8.88
CA THR A 420 -6.79 -13.45 -7.47
C THR A 420 -5.39 -13.97 -7.19
N ILE A 421 -4.69 -14.50 -8.20
CA ILE A 421 -3.31 -14.98 -8.07
C ILE A 421 -2.32 -14.10 -8.84
N CYS A 422 -2.78 -12.98 -9.41
CA CYS A 422 -1.92 -12.05 -10.12
C CYS A 422 -1.20 -11.14 -9.14
N SER A 423 0.14 -11.09 -9.22
CA SER A 423 0.92 -10.04 -8.55
C SER A 423 0.75 -8.70 -9.23
N ARG A 424 0.78 -7.59 -8.48
CA ARG A 424 0.76 -6.23 -9.05
C ARG A 424 1.78 -6.03 -10.18
N THR A 425 3.00 -6.56 -10.05
CA THR A 425 4.04 -6.45 -11.09
C THR A 425 3.60 -7.08 -12.41
N LYS A 426 3.02 -8.29 -12.36
CA LYS A 426 2.49 -8.98 -13.54
C LYS A 426 1.34 -8.20 -14.17
N VAL A 427 0.45 -7.61 -13.36
CA VAL A 427 -0.66 -6.78 -13.85
C VAL A 427 -0.11 -5.54 -14.57
N VAL A 428 0.79 -4.79 -13.93
CA VAL A 428 1.40 -3.58 -14.53
C VAL A 428 2.13 -3.90 -15.83
N GLN A 429 2.91 -4.99 -15.87
CA GLN A 429 3.58 -5.43 -17.10
C GLN A 429 2.58 -5.80 -18.20
N ALA A 430 1.45 -6.43 -17.85
CA ALA A 430 0.39 -6.74 -18.79
C ALA A 430 -0.29 -5.46 -19.31
N LEU A 431 -0.57 -4.49 -18.44
CA LEU A 431 -1.13 -3.19 -18.84
C LEU A 431 -0.18 -2.44 -19.79
N GLN A 432 1.11 -2.40 -19.51
CA GLN A 432 2.13 -1.82 -20.40
C GLN A 432 2.18 -2.55 -21.76
N ALA A 433 2.03 -3.87 -21.76
CA ALA A 433 2.00 -4.65 -23.00
C ALA A 433 0.70 -4.40 -23.79
N ILE A 434 -0.43 -4.22 -23.10
CA ILE A 434 -1.71 -3.81 -23.71
C ILE A 434 -1.58 -2.42 -24.36
N GLU A 435 -0.93 -1.45 -23.71
CA GLU A 435 -0.67 -0.13 -24.33
C GLU A 435 0.15 -0.26 -25.60
N LYS A 436 1.19 -1.09 -25.60
CA LYS A 436 1.98 -1.34 -26.80
C LYS A 436 1.16 -2.01 -27.91
N LEU A 437 0.22 -2.89 -27.57
CA LEU A 437 -0.72 -3.46 -28.53
C LEU A 437 -1.66 -2.39 -29.10
N ILE A 438 -2.28 -1.57 -28.25
CA ILE A 438 -3.20 -0.50 -28.69
C ILE A 438 -2.47 0.52 -29.58
N LYS A 439 -1.17 0.76 -29.38
CA LYS A 439 -0.35 1.60 -30.29
C LYS A 439 -0.33 1.07 -31.72
N LEU A 440 -0.41 -0.25 -31.92
CA LEU A 440 -0.44 -0.88 -33.23
C LEU A 440 -1.82 -0.81 -33.90
N LYS A 441 -2.89 -0.50 -33.14
CA LYS A 441 -4.24 -0.39 -33.67
C LYS A 441 -4.44 0.98 -34.32
N GLU A 442 -5.00 0.98 -35.53
CA GLU A 442 -5.53 2.19 -36.17
C GLU A 442 -6.82 2.62 -35.46
N SER A 443 -6.66 3.35 -34.34
CA SER A 443 -7.75 3.93 -33.56
C SER A 443 -7.61 5.44 -33.46
N LYS A 444 -8.75 6.15 -33.61
CA LYS A 444 -8.85 7.61 -33.42
C LYS A 444 -8.64 8.01 -31.96
N ASP A 445 -9.06 7.15 -31.02
CA ASP A 445 -8.97 7.40 -29.58
C ASP A 445 -8.40 6.15 -28.87
N LYS A 446 -7.08 6.14 -28.69
CA LYS A 446 -6.35 5.03 -28.07
C LYS A 446 -6.52 5.01 -26.54
N GLU A 447 -6.82 6.14 -25.93
CA GLU A 447 -7.07 6.24 -24.49
C GLU A 447 -8.40 5.59 -24.14
N SER A 448 -9.46 5.89 -24.90
CA SER A 448 -10.76 5.24 -24.76
C SER A 448 -10.67 3.71 -24.93
N ASP A 449 -9.91 3.25 -25.93
CA ASP A 449 -9.68 1.82 -26.15
C ASP A 449 -8.95 1.15 -24.97
N PHE A 450 -7.99 1.84 -24.34
CA PHE A 450 -7.29 1.32 -23.16
C PHE A 450 -8.23 1.22 -21.95
N TYR A 451 -8.96 2.29 -21.65
CA TYR A 451 -9.87 2.29 -20.49
C TYR A 451 -11.07 1.36 -20.68
N ALA A 452 -11.54 1.16 -21.91
CA ALA A 452 -12.55 0.14 -22.20
C ALA A 452 -12.07 -1.27 -21.80
N LEU A 453 -10.80 -1.61 -22.03
CA LEU A 453 -10.23 -2.90 -21.58
C LEU A 453 -10.05 -2.96 -20.05
N ILE A 454 -9.62 -1.88 -19.41
CA ILE A 454 -9.50 -1.82 -17.94
C ILE A 454 -10.87 -2.02 -17.27
N GLU A 455 -11.90 -1.36 -17.79
CA GLU A 455 -13.29 -1.51 -17.35
C GLU A 455 -13.75 -2.96 -17.53
N PHE A 456 -13.52 -3.55 -18.70
CA PHE A 456 -13.83 -4.95 -18.99
C PHE A 456 -13.16 -5.92 -18.01
N PHE A 457 -11.87 -5.75 -17.71
CA PHE A 457 -11.15 -6.59 -16.74
C PHE A 457 -11.60 -6.34 -15.29
N SER A 458 -12.21 -5.19 -15.01
CA SER A 458 -12.67 -4.79 -13.67
C SER A 458 -14.13 -5.14 -13.40
N LEU A 459 -14.90 -5.69 -14.34
CA LEU A 459 -16.35 -5.92 -14.22
C LEU A 459 -16.78 -6.71 -12.96
N LYS A 460 -15.95 -7.66 -12.49
CA LYS A 460 -16.22 -8.44 -11.28
C LYS A 460 -15.62 -7.84 -9.99
N ASN A 461 -14.81 -6.79 -10.08
CA ASN A 461 -14.06 -6.22 -8.96
C ASN A 461 -13.31 -7.28 -8.13
N GLU A 462 -12.78 -8.33 -8.78
CA GLU A 462 -11.92 -9.31 -8.13
C GLU A 462 -10.60 -8.64 -7.69
N LYS A 463 -10.11 -9.04 -6.52
CA LYS A 463 -8.88 -8.51 -5.95
C LYS A 463 -7.68 -9.33 -6.43
N ILE A 464 -6.57 -8.66 -6.71
CA ILE A 464 -5.27 -9.27 -7.00
C ILE A 464 -4.63 -9.80 -5.70
N ASP A 465 -3.47 -10.47 -5.79
CA ASP A 465 -2.86 -11.17 -4.64
C ASP A 465 -2.52 -10.26 -3.45
N ASP A 466 -2.36 -8.95 -3.69
CA ASP A 466 -2.10 -7.91 -2.68
C ASP A 466 -3.36 -7.28 -2.07
N GLY A 467 -4.55 -7.71 -2.50
CA GLY A 467 -5.84 -7.27 -1.96
C GLY A 467 -6.47 -6.05 -2.65
N ARG A 468 -5.82 -5.46 -3.67
CA ARG A 468 -6.37 -4.37 -4.50
C ARG A 468 -7.19 -4.90 -5.68
N THR A 469 -8.15 -4.14 -6.20
CA THR A 469 -8.73 -4.40 -7.53
C THR A 469 -7.83 -3.85 -8.65
N ILE A 470 -8.07 -4.23 -9.91
CA ILE A 470 -7.35 -3.66 -11.07
C ILE A 470 -7.57 -2.14 -11.16
N SER A 471 -8.80 -1.68 -10.88
CA SER A 471 -9.13 -0.25 -10.83
C SER A 471 -8.43 0.51 -9.70
N GLU A 472 -8.19 -0.12 -8.54
CA GLU A 472 -7.48 0.49 -7.40
C GLU A 472 -5.96 0.64 -7.63
N LEU A 473 -5.41 0.12 -8.72
CA LEU A 473 -3.99 0.29 -9.06
C LEU A 473 -3.64 1.70 -9.51
N ASN A 474 -4.64 2.51 -9.92
CA ASN A 474 -4.47 3.86 -10.47
C ASN A 474 -3.38 3.92 -11.54
N TYR A 475 -3.37 2.94 -12.45
CA TYR A 475 -2.43 2.90 -13.56
C TYR A 475 -2.76 4.02 -14.55
N GLN A 476 -1.82 4.95 -14.73
CA GLN A 476 -1.97 6.03 -15.70
C GLN A 476 -1.52 5.55 -17.08
N CYS A 477 -2.42 5.63 -18.06
CA CYS A 477 -2.11 5.16 -19.40
C CYS A 477 -1.20 6.14 -20.15
N CYS A 478 -0.35 5.63 -21.03
CA CYS A 478 0.59 6.43 -21.82
C CYS A 478 -0.06 7.27 -22.93
N PHE A 479 -1.36 7.09 -23.17
CA PHE A 479 -2.15 7.88 -24.13
C PHE A 479 -2.84 9.07 -23.48
N SER A 480 -2.98 9.07 -22.15
CA SER A 480 -3.57 10.18 -21.41
C SER A 480 -2.73 11.43 -21.58
N GLU A 481 -3.39 12.57 -21.80
CA GLU A 481 -2.71 13.86 -21.72
C GLU A 481 -2.03 14.01 -20.36
N LEU A 482 -0.84 14.59 -20.33
CA LEU A 482 -0.17 14.92 -19.08
C LEU A 482 -1.13 15.79 -18.25
N PRO A 483 -1.54 15.35 -17.06
CA PRO A 483 -2.48 16.11 -16.25
C PRO A 483 -1.88 17.49 -16.01
N LYS A 484 -2.65 18.54 -16.29
CA LYS A 484 -2.25 19.90 -15.92
C LYS A 484 -2.02 19.92 -14.41
N GLN A 485 -0.93 20.56 -13.97
CA GLN A 485 -0.66 20.75 -12.55
C GLN A 485 -1.91 21.30 -11.86
N GLU A 486 -2.32 20.63 -10.80
CA GLU A 486 -3.43 21.07 -9.95
C GLU A 486 -2.80 21.66 -8.69
N ASN A 487 -2.62 22.99 -8.70
CA ASN A 487 -1.98 23.71 -7.61
C ASN A 487 -3.04 24.37 -6.72
N ILE A 488 -2.96 24.10 -5.41
CA ILE A 488 -3.69 24.89 -4.40
C ILE A 488 -2.76 25.96 -3.86
N THR A 489 -3.21 27.22 -3.90
CA THR A 489 -2.43 28.38 -3.46
C THR A 489 -2.79 28.77 -2.03
N PHE A 490 -1.78 29.00 -1.20
CA PHE A 490 -1.90 29.47 0.17
C PHE A 490 -1.21 30.82 0.33
N LYS A 491 -1.83 31.75 1.07
CA LYS A 491 -1.13 32.94 1.57
C LYS A 491 -0.36 32.54 2.82
N ILE A 492 0.96 32.67 2.77
CA ILE A 492 1.83 32.24 3.86
C ILE A 492 2.64 33.40 4.44
N THR A 493 2.98 33.24 5.72
CA THR A 493 3.97 34.06 6.40
C THR A 493 5.28 33.29 6.56
N ASN A 494 6.37 33.90 6.13
CA ASN A 494 7.72 33.44 6.39
C ASN A 494 8.43 34.42 7.31
N LYS A 495 9.41 33.94 8.06
CA LYS A 495 10.21 34.79 8.94
C LYS A 495 11.66 34.79 8.47
N ILE A 496 12.11 35.93 7.96
CA ILE A 496 13.47 36.12 7.46
C ILE A 496 14.18 37.09 8.39
N ASN A 497 15.26 36.63 9.05
CA ASN A 497 16.06 37.42 9.99
C ASN A 497 15.27 38.11 11.13
N GLY A 498 14.08 37.64 11.46
CA GLY A 498 13.25 38.23 12.52
C GLY A 498 12.06 39.03 11.98
N LYS A 499 12.09 39.48 10.71
CA LYS A 499 10.96 40.18 10.06
C LYS A 499 10.01 39.18 9.39
N VAL A 500 8.71 39.45 9.49
CA VAL A 500 7.65 38.65 8.85
C VAL A 500 7.50 39.09 7.39
N VAL A 501 7.38 38.13 6.48
CA VAL A 501 7.22 38.33 5.04
C VAL A 501 5.99 37.57 4.58
N LEU A 502 5.13 38.23 3.82
CA LEU A 502 4.01 37.61 3.14
C LEU A 502 4.47 37.09 1.78
N SER A 503 4.10 35.86 1.46
CA SER A 503 4.34 35.25 0.14
C SER A 503 3.23 34.27 -0.19
N GLU A 504 3.22 33.77 -1.41
CA GLU A 504 2.33 32.70 -1.84
C GLU A 504 3.09 31.36 -1.83
N PHE A 505 2.37 30.30 -1.49
CA PHE A 505 2.85 28.92 -1.58
C PHE A 505 1.91 28.12 -2.44
N GLU A 506 2.44 27.52 -3.50
CA GLU A 506 1.69 26.61 -4.37
C GLU A 506 1.96 25.16 -3.99
N TRP A 507 0.90 24.41 -3.74
CA TRP A 507 0.97 22.98 -3.47
C TRP A 507 0.36 22.19 -4.63
N ASP A 508 1.21 21.52 -5.39
CA ASP A 508 0.82 20.48 -6.36
C ASP A 508 0.18 19.27 -5.65
N ILE A 509 -1.12 19.11 -5.83
CA ILE A 509 -1.91 18.03 -5.24
C ILE A 509 -2.08 16.81 -6.16
N LEU A 510 -1.64 16.89 -7.42
CA LEU A 510 -1.74 15.78 -8.38
C LEU A 510 -1.15 14.46 -7.84
N PRO A 511 0.03 14.43 -7.17
CA PRO A 511 0.62 13.19 -6.67
C PRO A 511 -0.20 12.48 -5.58
N ILE A 512 -1.18 13.16 -4.98
CA ILE A 512 -1.97 12.68 -3.83
C ILE A 512 -3.46 12.58 -4.18
N ASN A 513 -3.84 12.73 -5.45
CA ASN A 513 -5.25 12.75 -5.87
C ASN A 513 -6.01 11.45 -5.49
N ASN A 514 -5.30 10.32 -5.47
CA ASN A 514 -5.82 9.02 -5.01
C ASN A 514 -6.33 8.99 -3.55
N ILE A 515 -5.98 9.98 -2.72
CA ILE A 515 -6.44 10.12 -1.33
C ILE A 515 -7.22 11.42 -1.09
N LEU A 516 -7.52 12.18 -2.16
CA LEU A 516 -8.33 13.39 -2.13
C LEU A 516 -9.72 13.11 -2.70
N THR A 517 -10.58 12.48 -1.91
CA THR A 517 -12.01 12.36 -2.26
C THR A 517 -12.70 13.71 -2.07
N HIS A 518 -13.71 13.99 -2.91
CA HIS A 518 -14.40 15.30 -2.92
C HIS A 518 -14.85 15.76 -1.53
N ASP A 519 -15.54 14.89 -0.79
CA ASP A 519 -16.02 15.15 0.58
C ASP A 519 -15.08 14.63 1.68
N GLY A 520 -13.89 14.12 1.32
CA GLY A 520 -12.93 13.56 2.25
C GLY A 520 -12.38 14.61 3.20
N ILE A 521 -12.17 14.24 4.47
CA ILE A 521 -11.69 15.17 5.50
C ILE A 521 -10.37 15.85 5.12
N LEU A 522 -9.48 15.14 4.41
CA LEU A 522 -8.19 15.67 3.98
C LEU A 522 -8.38 16.77 2.93
N ASN A 523 -9.23 16.51 1.93
CA ASN A 523 -9.51 17.46 0.86
C ASN A 523 -10.19 18.73 1.42
N VAL A 524 -11.21 18.53 2.26
CA VAL A 524 -11.91 19.63 2.95
C VAL A 524 -10.93 20.47 3.78
N ALA A 525 -10.05 19.82 4.55
CA ALA A 525 -9.08 20.53 5.38
C ALA A 525 -8.06 21.34 4.56
N ILE A 526 -7.59 20.83 3.43
CA ILE A 526 -6.65 21.54 2.54
C ILE A 526 -7.33 22.79 1.93
N HIS A 527 -8.54 22.65 1.39
CA HIS A 527 -9.26 23.77 0.79
C HIS A 527 -9.71 24.82 1.82
N ASN A 528 -10.16 24.39 3.00
CA ASN A 528 -10.50 25.32 4.08
C ASN A 528 -9.27 26.09 4.57
N LEU A 529 -8.13 25.42 4.74
CA LEU A 529 -6.89 26.10 5.10
C LEU A 529 -6.46 27.11 4.03
N ALA A 530 -6.59 26.76 2.75
CA ALA A 530 -6.29 27.68 1.64
C ALA A 530 -7.19 28.91 1.69
N LYS A 531 -8.51 28.72 1.90
CA LYS A 531 -9.48 29.81 2.03
C LYS A 531 -9.22 30.68 3.27
N GLU A 532 -8.97 30.08 4.43
CA GLU A 532 -8.66 30.80 5.67
C GLU A 532 -7.34 31.58 5.57
N SER A 533 -6.35 31.03 4.85
CA SER A 533 -5.05 31.66 4.68
C SER A 533 -5.13 33.04 4.03
N LEU A 534 -6.16 33.29 3.19
CA LEU A 534 -6.41 34.58 2.56
C LEU A 534 -6.63 35.70 3.59
N ASN A 535 -7.28 35.39 4.71
CA ASN A 535 -7.57 36.33 5.78
C ASN A 535 -6.52 36.29 6.90
N SER A 536 -6.00 35.10 7.19
CA SER A 536 -5.01 34.87 8.25
C SER A 536 -3.86 34.01 7.71
N PRO A 537 -2.81 34.63 7.14
CA PRO A 537 -1.70 33.93 6.52
C PRO A 537 -1.00 32.93 7.45
N VAL A 538 -0.83 31.70 7.00
CA VAL A 538 -0.29 30.59 7.80
C VAL A 538 1.23 30.53 7.66
N PHE A 539 1.96 30.16 8.71
CA PHE A 539 3.41 30.02 8.60
C PHE A 539 3.82 28.97 7.57
N GLY A 540 4.73 29.32 6.64
CA GLY A 540 5.17 28.41 5.57
C GLY A 540 5.72 27.07 6.08
N SER A 541 6.37 27.07 7.24
CA SER A 541 6.84 25.83 7.89
C SER A 541 5.72 24.86 8.26
N ILE A 542 4.52 25.37 8.60
CA ILE A 542 3.36 24.53 8.94
C ILE A 542 2.85 23.85 7.68
N ILE A 543 2.69 24.60 6.58
CA ILE A 543 2.28 24.04 5.29
C ILE A 543 3.28 22.97 4.82
N HIS A 544 4.58 23.24 4.98
CA HIS A 544 5.62 22.27 4.66
C HIS A 544 5.52 20.99 5.50
N ASP A 545 5.33 21.11 6.82
CA ASP A 545 5.16 19.95 7.72
C ASP A 545 3.90 19.12 7.34
N ILE A 546 2.80 19.79 6.96
CA ILE A 546 1.57 19.12 6.48
C ILE A 546 1.83 18.41 5.15
N GLN A 547 2.40 19.10 4.16
CA GLN A 547 2.71 18.54 2.84
C GLN A 547 3.64 17.33 2.97
N LEU A 548 4.65 17.43 3.84
CA LEU A 548 5.56 16.34 4.15
C LEU A 548 4.82 15.13 4.71
N MET A 549 3.90 15.35 5.65
CA MET A 549 3.11 14.27 6.24
C MET A 549 2.20 13.59 5.23
N VAL A 550 1.52 14.37 4.38
CA VAL A 550 0.68 13.80 3.31
C VAL A 550 1.54 13.00 2.32
N LYS A 551 2.74 13.47 1.97
CA LYS A 551 3.69 12.71 1.14
C LYS A 551 4.12 11.39 1.79
N VAL A 552 4.40 11.39 3.10
CA VAL A 552 4.76 10.17 3.85
C VAL A 552 3.61 9.17 3.86
N ILE A 553 2.39 9.63 4.13
CA ILE A 553 1.17 8.80 4.11
C ILE A 553 0.93 8.23 2.72
N ASN A 554 0.97 9.08 1.69
CA ASN A 554 0.74 8.66 0.31
C ASN A 554 1.80 7.66 -0.17
N LYS A 555 3.07 7.86 0.21
CA LYS A 555 4.13 6.88 -0.05
C LYS A 555 3.78 5.55 0.62
N LYS A 556 3.42 5.55 1.91
CA LYS A 556 3.09 4.33 2.65
C LYS A 556 1.87 3.59 2.10
N PHE A 557 0.87 4.30 1.57
CA PHE A 557 -0.28 3.66 0.92
C PHE A 557 0.04 3.06 -0.46
N ASN A 558 1.12 3.52 -1.10
CA ASN A 558 1.52 3.11 -2.44
C ASN A 558 2.86 2.38 -2.50
N GLU A 559 3.42 1.96 -1.35
CA GLU A 559 4.65 1.17 -1.31
C GLU A 559 4.50 -0.13 -2.12
N SER A 560 5.58 -0.51 -2.81
CA SER A 560 5.59 -1.59 -3.81
C SER A 560 5.36 -2.98 -3.22
N VAL A 561 5.60 -3.15 -1.92
CA VAL A 561 5.41 -4.39 -1.15
C VAL A 561 4.81 -4.01 0.20
N ILE A 562 3.57 -4.41 0.45
CA ILE A 562 2.88 -4.23 1.73
C ILE A 562 2.27 -5.58 2.08
N SER A 563 2.44 -6.07 3.31
CA SER A 563 1.78 -7.31 3.72
C SER A 563 0.26 -7.15 3.74
N ILE A 564 -0.48 -8.25 3.66
CA ILE A 564 -1.95 -8.22 3.79
C ILE A 564 -2.35 -7.60 5.14
N GLU A 565 -1.60 -7.87 6.22
CA GLU A 565 -1.85 -7.23 7.52
C GLU A 565 -1.60 -5.72 7.46
N GLU A 566 -0.51 -5.28 6.82
CA GLU A 566 -0.17 -3.86 6.77
C GLU A 566 -1.12 -3.06 5.87
N HIS A 567 -1.62 -3.66 4.78
CA HIS A 567 -2.69 -3.06 3.98
C HIS A 567 -3.99 -2.92 4.78
N LYS A 568 -4.38 -3.96 5.53
CA LYS A 568 -5.53 -3.89 6.45
C LYS A 568 -5.33 -2.84 7.55
N ALA A 569 -4.14 -2.72 8.13
CA ALA A 569 -3.83 -1.72 9.15
C ALA A 569 -3.98 -0.29 8.59
N ASN A 570 -3.46 -0.05 7.37
CA ASN A 570 -3.57 1.23 6.66
C ASN A 570 -5.01 1.63 6.31
N SER A 571 -5.95 0.68 6.23
CA SER A 571 -7.35 0.95 5.88
C SER A 571 -8.01 1.94 6.85
N THR A 572 -7.64 1.92 8.13
CA THR A 572 -8.20 2.81 9.15
C THR A 572 -7.82 4.28 8.94
N LEU A 573 -6.56 4.55 8.61
CA LEU A 573 -6.10 5.90 8.26
C LEU A 573 -6.63 6.33 6.90
N ARG A 574 -6.68 5.42 5.91
CA ARG A 574 -7.28 5.73 4.61
C ARG A 574 -8.75 6.13 4.77
N TYR A 575 -9.53 5.34 5.52
CA TYR A 575 -10.93 5.65 5.84
C TYR A 575 -11.06 7.00 6.54
N LEU A 576 -10.21 7.31 7.53
CA LEU A 576 -10.21 8.62 8.16
C LEU A 576 -10.02 9.76 7.13
N LEU A 577 -9.05 9.64 6.23
CA LEU A 577 -8.69 10.71 5.28
C LEU A 577 -9.70 10.89 4.13
N THR A 578 -10.32 9.80 3.67
CA THR A 578 -11.16 9.80 2.46
C THR A 578 -12.66 9.78 2.73
N SER A 579 -13.10 9.44 3.95
CA SER A 579 -14.53 9.45 4.27
C SER A 579 -15.05 10.86 4.54
N SER A 580 -16.34 11.05 4.27
CA SER A 580 -17.00 12.31 4.64
C SER A 580 -17.18 12.40 6.15
N LEU A 581 -17.22 13.61 6.68
CA LEU A 581 -17.36 13.86 8.12
C LEU A 581 -18.60 13.19 8.73
N LYS A 582 -19.68 13.07 7.94
CA LYS A 582 -20.94 12.39 8.34
C LYS A 582 -20.80 10.85 8.47
N GLN A 583 -19.75 10.26 7.89
CA GLN A 583 -19.48 8.81 7.95
C GLN A 583 -18.49 8.43 9.06
N LEU A 584 -17.87 9.43 9.70
CA LEU A 584 -16.85 9.23 10.72
C LEU A 584 -17.47 9.26 12.11
N ASN A 585 -17.11 8.28 12.94
CA ASN A 585 -17.37 8.30 14.37
C ASN A 585 -16.05 8.46 15.17
N GLN A 586 -16.18 8.64 16.48
CA GLN A 586 -15.02 8.82 17.38
C GLN A 586 -13.99 7.68 17.28
N ARG A 587 -14.45 6.43 17.08
CA ARG A 587 -13.56 5.27 16.95
C ARG A 587 -12.74 5.35 15.66
N ASN A 588 -13.33 5.77 14.54
CA ASN A 588 -12.61 5.92 13.28
C ASN A 588 -11.47 6.94 13.39
N VAL A 589 -11.73 8.09 14.03
CA VAL A 589 -10.71 9.13 14.27
C VAL A 589 -9.56 8.59 15.13
N ARG A 590 -9.87 7.91 16.24
CA ARG A 590 -8.85 7.34 17.14
C ARG A 590 -7.99 6.29 16.45
N GLN A 591 -8.60 5.38 15.68
CA GLN A 591 -7.89 4.32 14.97
C GLN A 591 -7.04 4.88 13.82
N GLY A 592 -7.57 5.84 13.05
CA GLY A 592 -6.79 6.51 12.02
C GLY A 592 -5.57 7.25 12.58
N PHE A 593 -5.71 7.95 13.70
CA PHE A 593 -4.57 8.61 14.36
C PHE A 593 -3.58 7.63 15.00
N LEU A 594 -4.03 6.49 15.51
CA LEU A 594 -3.13 5.44 15.97
C LEU A 594 -2.25 4.97 14.81
N ARG A 595 -2.87 4.66 13.67
CA ARG A 595 -2.13 4.22 12.48
C ARG A 595 -1.22 5.31 11.89
N LEU A 596 -1.63 6.57 11.96
CA LEU A 596 -0.76 7.71 11.62
C LEU A 596 0.51 7.70 12.46
N GLU A 597 0.40 7.49 13.77
CA GLU A 597 1.57 7.47 14.67
C GLU A 597 2.47 6.27 14.45
N GLU A 598 1.92 5.10 14.13
CA GLU A 598 2.70 3.92 13.71
C GLU A 598 3.52 4.19 12.44
N ILE A 599 2.92 4.86 11.44
CA ILE A 599 3.61 5.26 10.21
C ILE A 599 4.75 6.25 10.51
N ILE A 600 4.51 7.20 11.41
CA ILE A 600 5.52 8.16 11.83
C ILE A 600 6.64 7.45 12.62
N GLU A 601 6.31 6.50 13.49
CA GLU A 601 7.27 5.73 14.27
C GLU A 601 8.23 4.95 13.36
N GLY A 602 7.70 4.32 12.30
CA GLY A 602 8.49 3.63 11.28
C GLY A 602 9.34 4.55 10.39
N SER A 603 9.23 5.88 10.51
CA SER A 603 10.07 6.82 9.76
C SER A 603 11.36 7.17 10.53
N HIS A 604 12.50 7.27 9.83
CA HIS A 604 13.80 7.67 10.40
C HIS A 604 13.89 9.17 10.77
N ARG A 605 12.78 9.79 11.20
CA ARG A 605 12.71 11.23 11.51
C ARG A 605 12.86 11.47 13.01
N ASN A 606 13.51 12.58 13.36
CA ASN A 606 13.77 12.97 14.76
C ASN A 606 12.65 13.80 15.40
N ASN A 607 11.66 14.27 14.61
CA ASN A 607 10.61 15.22 15.01
C ASN A 607 9.20 14.61 14.89
N LYS A 608 9.06 13.34 15.30
CA LYS A 608 7.86 12.50 15.13
C LYS A 608 6.62 13.11 15.77
N GLY A 609 6.72 13.52 17.03
CA GLY A 609 5.68 14.16 17.81
C GLY A 609 5.26 15.50 17.22
N LYS A 610 6.21 16.34 16.79
CA LYS A 610 5.88 17.63 16.15
C LYS A 610 5.05 17.41 14.88
N LEU A 611 5.44 16.46 14.04
CA LEU A 611 4.74 16.13 12.81
C LEU A 611 3.32 15.62 13.08
N SER A 612 3.19 14.70 14.04
CA SER A 612 1.90 14.14 14.45
C SER A 612 0.96 15.20 15.03
N GLU A 613 1.46 16.07 15.94
CA GLU A 613 0.70 17.18 16.51
C GLU A 613 0.24 18.17 15.42
N THR A 614 1.16 18.56 14.53
CA THR A 614 0.87 19.53 13.46
C THR A 614 -0.20 19.01 12.52
N PHE A 615 -0.11 17.74 12.10
CA PHE A 615 -1.08 17.13 11.21
C PHE A 615 -2.46 16.93 11.86
N ARG A 616 -2.51 16.47 13.12
CA ARG A 616 -3.77 16.38 13.87
C ARG A 616 -4.45 17.72 14.06
N ARG A 617 -3.68 18.75 14.41
CA ARG A 617 -4.19 20.12 14.57
C ARG A 617 -4.68 20.67 13.24
N PHE A 618 -3.95 20.43 12.16
CA PHE A 618 -4.37 20.79 10.81
C PHE A 618 -5.74 20.21 10.48
N LEU A 619 -5.93 18.90 10.64
CA LEU A 619 -7.24 18.28 10.41
C LEU A 619 -8.29 18.90 11.35
N SER A 620 -8.01 19.00 12.64
CA SER A 620 -8.99 19.47 13.62
C SER A 620 -9.43 20.93 13.47
N THR A 621 -8.55 21.81 13.01
CA THR A 621 -8.87 23.23 12.84
C THR A 621 -9.62 23.47 11.53
N ASN A 622 -9.27 22.72 10.48
CA ASN A 622 -9.73 23.00 9.11
C ASN A 622 -10.86 22.05 8.65
N SER A 623 -11.31 21.12 9.50
CA SER A 623 -12.47 20.25 9.24
C SER A 623 -13.69 20.67 10.08
N HIS A 624 -14.90 20.34 9.61
CA HIS A 624 -16.12 20.45 10.42
C HIS A 624 -16.26 19.31 11.44
N SER A 625 -17.31 19.34 12.26
CA SER A 625 -17.65 18.26 13.19
C SER A 625 -17.98 16.94 12.46
N ILE A 626 -17.62 15.82 13.08
CA ILE A 626 -17.99 14.48 12.61
C ILE A 626 -19.49 14.18 12.88
N SER A 627 -19.99 13.02 12.45
CA SER A 627 -21.40 12.60 12.60
C SER A 627 -22.02 12.81 13.99
N SER A 628 -21.22 12.68 15.05
CA SER A 628 -21.64 12.85 16.44
C SER A 628 -21.63 14.30 16.94
N GLY A 629 -21.37 15.29 16.08
CA GLY A 629 -21.25 16.71 16.44
C GLY A 629 -19.90 17.10 17.06
N LEU A 630 -19.05 16.13 17.38
CA LEU A 630 -17.71 16.35 17.96
C LEU A 630 -16.72 16.88 16.91
N LYS A 631 -15.81 17.75 17.33
CA LYS A 631 -14.60 18.08 16.57
C LYS A 631 -13.58 16.95 16.66
N ILE A 632 -12.64 16.90 15.72
CA ILE A 632 -11.58 15.88 15.70
C ILE A 632 -10.75 15.86 16.99
N ASN A 633 -10.39 17.02 17.53
CA ASN A 633 -9.63 17.13 18.79
C ASN A 633 -10.43 16.66 20.02
N GLU A 634 -11.76 16.62 19.95
CA GLU A 634 -12.65 16.15 21.01
C GLU A 634 -12.81 14.62 20.99
N CYS A 635 -12.27 13.93 19.98
CA CYS A 635 -12.41 12.48 19.84
C CYS A 635 -11.56 11.66 20.82
N GLY A 636 -10.81 12.29 21.73
CA GLY A 636 -10.13 11.60 22.85
C GLY A 636 -8.92 10.73 22.45
N PHE A 637 -8.24 11.06 21.35
CA PHE A 637 -7.00 10.39 20.96
C PHE A 637 -5.85 10.75 21.90
N LYS A 638 -5.15 9.74 22.44
CA LYS A 638 -3.94 9.92 23.27
C LYS A 638 -2.71 9.57 22.44
N THR A 639 -1.86 10.55 22.21
CA THR A 639 -0.61 10.41 21.45
C THR A 639 0.43 9.60 22.24
N GLN A 640 1.16 8.72 21.57
CA GLN A 640 2.32 8.03 22.15
C GLN A 640 3.58 8.92 22.15
N PHE A 641 3.61 9.94 21.30
CA PHE A 641 4.72 10.85 21.18
C PHE A 641 4.72 11.90 22.29
N SER A 642 5.92 12.24 22.76
CA SER A 642 6.12 13.40 23.62
C SER A 642 6.92 14.45 22.88
N VAL A 643 6.22 15.45 22.34
CA VAL A 643 6.84 16.64 21.74
C VAL A 643 7.82 17.30 22.72
N ARG A 644 7.58 17.17 24.02
CA ARG A 644 8.49 17.66 25.07
C ARG A 644 9.81 16.88 25.12
N LYS A 645 9.80 15.55 24.92
CA LYS A 645 11.02 14.72 24.87
C LYS A 645 11.84 14.94 23.58
N GLU A 646 11.18 15.36 22.49
CA GLU A 646 11.83 15.66 21.20
C GLU A 646 12.43 17.08 21.13
N ARG A 647 12.02 17.98 22.02
CA ARG A 647 12.64 19.29 22.14
C ARG A 647 14.07 19.09 22.64
N LYS A 648 15.04 19.30 21.77
CA LYS A 648 16.45 19.45 22.17
C LYS A 648 16.53 20.48 23.29
N TYR A 649 17.36 20.19 24.30
CA TYR A 649 17.73 21.18 25.31
C TYR A 649 18.22 22.46 24.62
N ILE A 650 18.03 23.59 25.29
CA ILE A 650 18.49 24.86 24.72
C ILE A 650 20.01 24.83 24.66
N GLU A 651 20.53 24.86 23.43
CA GLU A 651 21.96 24.92 23.15
C GLU A 651 22.49 26.26 23.65
N LEU A 652 23.11 26.25 24.83
CA LEU A 652 23.93 27.34 25.35
C LEU A 652 25.24 27.44 24.56
N ILE A 653 25.89 28.59 24.64
CA ILE A 653 27.16 28.82 23.95
C ILE A 653 28.25 28.11 24.73
N THR A 654 28.89 27.11 24.13
CA THR A 654 29.99 26.38 24.76
C THR A 654 31.26 27.24 24.75
N PRO A 655 31.85 27.60 25.91
CA PRO A 655 33.10 28.33 25.95
C PRO A 655 34.25 27.51 25.34
N ILE A 656 35.22 28.21 24.78
CA ILE A 656 36.43 27.63 24.19
C ILE A 656 37.67 28.23 24.86
N SER A 657 38.76 27.47 24.89
CA SER A 657 40.03 27.97 25.40
C SER A 657 40.66 28.94 24.41
N GLU A 658 41.08 30.11 24.90
CA GLU A 658 41.79 31.11 24.11
C GLU A 658 43.13 30.60 23.55
N VAL A 659 43.72 29.55 24.16
CA VAL A 659 45.04 29.01 23.79
C VAL A 659 44.96 28.03 22.62
N ASN A 660 43.94 27.16 22.59
CA ASN A 660 43.87 26.05 21.64
C ASN A 660 42.56 25.98 20.84
N GLY A 661 41.60 26.88 21.10
CA GLY A 661 40.30 26.93 20.41
C GLY A 661 39.38 25.73 20.69
N LYS A 662 39.74 24.83 21.62
CA LYS A 662 38.94 23.65 21.96
C LYS A 662 37.87 24.00 23.00
N ALA A 663 36.74 23.30 22.93
CA ALA A 663 35.65 23.42 23.89
C ALA A 663 36.13 23.13 25.31
N ILE A 664 35.79 24.02 26.25
CA ILE A 664 36.05 23.84 27.67
C ILE A 664 34.99 22.89 28.23
N PRO A 665 35.39 21.81 28.91
CA PRO A 665 34.44 20.86 29.49
C PRO A 665 33.59 21.54 30.58
N PRO A 666 32.32 21.13 30.74
CA PRO A 666 31.46 21.67 31.79
C PRO A 666 32.06 21.41 33.18
N PRO A 667 31.87 22.32 34.17
CA PRO A 667 32.41 22.16 35.51
C PRO A 667 31.99 20.83 36.14
N ALA A 668 30.76 20.39 35.91
CA ALA A 668 30.12 19.21 36.48
C ALA A 668 30.83 17.84 36.29
N MET A 669 31.99 17.77 35.65
CA MET A 669 32.82 16.55 35.52
C MET A 669 33.94 16.44 36.55
N ASN A 670 34.17 17.45 37.40
CA ASN A 670 35.18 17.43 38.46
C ASN A 670 34.53 17.24 39.83
N ASN A 671 35.21 16.55 40.76
CA ASN A 671 34.81 16.51 42.16
C ASN A 671 35.07 17.90 42.78
N PHE A 672 34.05 18.50 43.41
CA PHE A 672 34.12 19.86 43.99
C PHE A 672 33.96 19.82 45.50
N ASP A 673 34.70 20.70 46.19
CA ASP A 673 34.72 20.77 47.66
C ASP A 673 33.48 21.44 48.27
N SER A 674 32.73 22.26 47.52
CA SER A 674 31.48 22.89 48.01
C SER A 674 30.52 23.31 46.89
N ILE A 675 29.23 23.46 47.20
CA ILE A 675 28.22 24.02 46.28
C ILE A 675 28.53 25.44 45.88
N SER A 676 29.05 26.25 46.81
CA SER A 676 29.44 27.63 46.50
C SER A 676 30.50 27.66 45.39
N ASN A 677 31.48 26.76 45.48
CA ASN A 677 32.51 26.60 44.44
C ASN A 677 31.92 26.09 43.11
N LEU A 678 31.00 25.12 43.16
CA LEU A 678 30.29 24.64 41.96
C LEU A 678 29.46 25.75 41.31
N LYS A 679 28.74 26.56 42.11
CA LYS A 679 27.95 27.70 41.64
C LYS A 679 28.81 28.73 40.95
N ASN A 680 29.93 29.13 41.58
CA ASN A 680 30.86 30.10 41.01
C ASN A 680 31.47 29.59 39.70
N LYS A 681 31.90 28.33 39.63
CA LYS A 681 32.44 27.75 38.40
C LYS A 681 31.40 27.63 37.28
N ILE A 682 30.15 27.31 37.59
CA ILE A 682 29.05 27.30 36.61
C ILE A 682 28.78 28.73 36.10
N ASN A 683 28.77 29.71 37.00
CA ASN A 683 28.61 31.11 36.64
C ASN A 683 29.76 31.60 35.74
N ASP A 684 31.02 31.32 36.11
CA ASP A 684 32.20 31.62 35.29
C ASP A 684 32.08 30.99 33.90
N TYR A 685 31.67 29.71 33.85
CA TYR A 685 31.47 28.98 32.60
C TYR A 685 30.44 29.64 31.68
N TYR A 686 29.34 30.15 32.25
CA TYR A 686 28.36 30.91 31.49
C TYR A 686 28.85 32.30 31.09
N GLN A 687 29.70 32.95 31.88
CA GLN A 687 30.20 34.29 31.57
C GLN A 687 31.25 34.30 30.45
N LEU A 688 32.13 33.30 30.39
CA LEU A 688 33.25 33.24 29.44
C LEU A 688 32.88 33.56 27.97
N PRO A 689 31.83 32.96 27.37
CA PRO A 689 31.45 33.28 26.00
C PRO A 689 30.99 34.74 25.83
N ILE A 690 30.25 35.28 26.80
CA ILE A 690 29.70 36.64 26.73
C ILE A 690 30.82 37.66 26.84
N VAL A 691 31.78 37.44 27.74
CA VAL A 691 32.98 38.30 27.88
C VAL A 691 33.79 38.30 26.59
N ALA A 692 34.05 37.14 25.99
CA ALA A 692 34.80 37.04 24.73
C ALA A 692 34.09 37.77 23.57
N ILE A 693 32.77 37.58 23.43
CA ILE A 693 31.96 38.23 22.38
C ILE A 693 31.91 39.75 22.58
N THR A 694 31.76 40.21 23.82
CA THR A 694 31.76 41.64 24.21
C THR A 694 33.10 42.29 23.90
N LYS A 695 34.22 41.63 24.23
CA LYS A 695 35.57 42.11 23.91
C LYS A 695 35.83 42.16 22.39
N ALA A 696 35.32 41.19 21.64
CA ALA A 696 35.41 41.22 20.17
C ALA A 696 34.56 42.35 19.56
N ALA A 697 33.38 42.60 20.11
CA ALA A 697 32.53 43.73 19.74
C ALA A 697 33.23 45.08 20.00
N GLN A 698 33.93 45.22 21.13
CA GLN A 698 34.72 46.41 21.43
C GLN A 698 35.82 46.66 20.38
N LYS A 699 36.56 45.61 19.99
CA LYS A 699 37.60 45.72 18.94
C LYS A 699 37.04 46.16 17.58
N GLU A 700 35.82 45.75 17.23
CA GLU A 700 35.16 46.24 16.00
C GLU A 700 34.77 47.72 16.11
N MET A 701 34.32 48.18 17.29
CA MET A 701 34.03 49.61 17.53
C MET A 701 35.31 50.45 17.48
N GLU A 702 36.41 50.00 18.07
CA GLU A 702 37.72 50.67 17.99
C GLU A 702 38.19 50.80 16.53
N LEU A 703 38.03 49.74 15.73
CA LEU A 703 38.34 49.78 14.31
C LEU A 703 37.43 50.74 13.53
N TYR A 704 36.17 50.90 13.97
CA TYR A 704 35.23 51.83 13.34
C TYR A 704 35.58 53.27 13.67
N GLN A 705 36.01 53.54 14.90
CA GLN A 705 36.49 54.86 15.28
C GLN A 705 37.73 55.23 14.44
N GLN A 706 38.68 54.31 14.24
CA GLN A 706 39.81 54.55 13.34
C GLN A 706 39.37 54.86 11.90
N LEU A 707 38.36 54.16 11.38
CA LEU A 707 37.81 54.44 10.06
C LEU A 707 37.13 55.82 10.00
N ARG A 708 36.38 56.18 11.04
CA ARG A 708 35.72 57.47 11.14
C ARG A 708 36.74 58.62 11.21
N ASP A 709 37.80 58.44 12.00
CA ASP A 709 38.89 59.41 12.11
C ASP A 709 39.61 59.61 10.76
N GLU A 710 39.72 58.55 9.93
CA GLU A 710 40.25 58.65 8.56
C GLU A 710 39.27 59.34 7.60
N LEU A 711 37.99 59.02 7.64
CA LEU A 711 37.03 59.41 6.60
C LEU A 711 36.31 60.74 6.88
N SER A 712 35.98 61.05 8.14
CA SER A 712 35.20 62.25 8.49
C SER A 712 35.85 63.56 8.04
N PRO A 713 37.18 63.77 8.22
CA PRO A 713 37.83 65.00 7.75
C PRO A 713 37.69 65.23 6.24
N LEU A 714 37.57 64.16 5.45
CA LEU A 714 37.53 64.24 3.98
C LEU A 714 36.19 64.75 3.42
N VAL A 715 35.12 64.69 4.24
CA VAL A 715 33.75 65.07 3.85
C VAL A 715 33.17 66.21 4.68
N ASN A 716 33.93 66.74 5.65
CA ASN A 716 33.51 67.86 6.48
C ASN A 716 33.31 69.12 5.63
N ARG A 717 32.17 69.79 5.83
CA ARG A 717 31.85 71.07 5.21
C ARG A 717 32.03 72.22 6.20
N ASP A 718 32.41 73.38 5.68
CA ASP A 718 32.45 74.62 6.44
C ASP A 718 31.06 75.29 6.49
N ASN A 719 31.00 76.48 7.08
CA ASN A 719 29.74 77.24 7.23
C ASN A 719 29.17 77.73 5.88
N ASN A 720 29.94 77.67 4.80
CA ASN A 720 29.51 78.02 3.44
C ASN A 720 29.08 76.78 2.64
N GLU A 721 28.99 75.62 3.29
CA GLU A 721 28.74 74.31 2.68
C GLU A 721 29.86 73.79 1.76
N ASP A 722 31.03 74.43 1.75
CA ASP A 722 32.19 74.00 0.97
C ASP A 722 32.96 72.92 1.72
N PHE A 723 33.53 71.94 1.00
CA PHE A 723 34.35 70.91 1.63
C PHE A 723 35.66 71.49 2.15
N THR A 724 35.93 71.27 3.43
CA THR A 724 37.16 71.72 4.11
C THR A 724 38.43 71.04 3.58
N PHE A 725 38.32 69.81 3.07
CA PHE A 725 39.42 69.08 2.44
C PHE A 725 39.51 69.43 0.95
N SER A 726 40.55 70.20 0.57
CA SER A 726 40.74 70.67 -0.81
C SER A 726 41.24 69.56 -1.74
N ILE A 727 40.67 69.50 -2.95
CA ILE A 727 41.01 68.50 -3.97
C ILE A 727 41.36 69.21 -5.29
N PRO A 728 42.49 68.89 -5.92
CA PRO A 728 42.85 69.47 -7.22
C PRO A 728 41.78 69.22 -8.28
N GLU A 729 41.47 70.25 -9.07
CA GLU A 729 40.42 70.22 -10.11
C GLU A 729 40.63 69.08 -11.11
N GLY A 730 41.89 68.77 -11.47
CA GLY A 730 42.22 67.66 -12.36
C GLY A 730 41.84 66.28 -11.79
N VAL A 731 41.90 66.10 -10.47
CA VAL A 731 41.48 64.87 -9.79
C VAL A 731 39.95 64.81 -9.70
N GLN A 732 39.29 65.91 -9.36
CA GLN A 732 37.82 66.00 -9.31
C GLN A 732 37.20 65.69 -10.68
N ASN A 733 37.70 66.32 -11.75
CA ASN A 733 37.23 66.10 -13.11
C ASN A 733 37.46 64.65 -13.58
N TRP A 734 38.60 64.05 -13.21
CA TRP A 734 38.86 62.65 -13.50
C TRP A 734 37.90 61.70 -12.77
N VAL A 735 37.67 61.92 -11.47
CA VAL A 735 36.74 61.12 -10.65
C VAL A 735 35.29 61.26 -11.15
N ALA A 736 34.85 62.47 -11.49
CA ALA A 736 33.50 62.72 -12.04
C ALA A 736 33.27 62.04 -13.41
N LYS A 737 34.32 61.97 -14.25
CA LYS A 737 34.25 61.28 -15.54
C LYS A 737 34.29 59.76 -15.37
N THR A 738 35.24 59.25 -14.58
CA THR A 738 35.43 57.80 -14.44
C THR A 738 34.33 57.11 -13.64
N SER A 739 33.59 57.86 -12.82
CA SER A 739 32.47 57.33 -12.05
C SER A 739 31.20 57.09 -12.86
N LYS A 740 31.15 57.59 -14.11
CA LYS A 740 30.04 57.39 -15.07
C LYS A 740 30.33 56.33 -16.14
N ASP A 741 31.59 55.95 -16.31
CA ASP A 741 32.08 55.17 -17.46
C ASP A 741 32.50 53.74 -17.04
N ASN A 742 31.90 52.70 -17.64
CA ASN A 742 32.12 51.29 -17.25
C ASN A 742 33.40 50.66 -17.86
N ASN A 743 34.43 51.49 -18.06
CA ASN A 743 35.54 51.22 -18.99
C ASN A 743 36.67 50.38 -18.35
N LYS A 744 37.08 49.26 -18.97
CA LYS A 744 38.02 48.25 -18.41
C LYS A 744 39.45 48.75 -18.12
N ASN A 745 39.89 49.85 -18.71
CA ASN A 745 41.27 50.38 -18.57
C ASN A 745 41.48 51.33 -17.37
N THR A 746 40.49 51.48 -16.49
CA THR A 746 40.49 52.43 -15.36
C THR A 746 41.32 51.96 -14.15
N THR A 747 41.55 50.66 -13.97
CA THR A 747 42.27 50.13 -12.80
C THR A 747 43.76 50.50 -12.79
N THR A 748 44.45 50.42 -13.94
CA THR A 748 45.86 50.83 -14.07
C THR A 748 46.02 52.34 -13.88
N LYS A 749 45.06 53.13 -14.41
CA LYS A 749 45.03 54.58 -14.20
C LYS A 749 44.80 54.94 -12.73
N LEU A 750 43.87 54.27 -12.04
CA LEU A 750 43.65 54.49 -10.60
C LEU A 750 44.94 54.25 -9.80
N LYS A 751 45.68 53.17 -10.08
CA LYS A 751 46.97 52.91 -9.41
C LYS A 751 47.99 54.04 -9.65
N ASN A 752 48.05 54.56 -10.88
CA ASN A 752 48.93 55.68 -11.20
C ASN A 752 48.49 56.98 -10.48
N PHE A 753 47.18 57.24 -10.40
CA PHE A 753 46.66 58.38 -9.64
C PHE A 753 46.93 58.25 -8.14
N ILE A 754 46.79 57.05 -7.56
CA ILE A 754 47.16 56.77 -6.16
C ILE A 754 48.68 57.00 -5.95
N TYR A 755 49.52 56.57 -6.90
CA TYR A 755 50.96 56.83 -6.85
C TYR A 755 51.30 58.33 -6.93
N THR A 756 50.55 59.09 -7.72
CA THR A 756 50.83 60.51 -8.01
C THR A 756 50.29 61.46 -6.92
N PHE A 757 49.05 61.24 -6.46
CA PHE A 757 48.34 62.14 -5.55
C PHE A 757 48.11 61.56 -4.15
N GLY A 758 48.47 60.29 -3.93
CA GLY A 758 48.20 59.57 -2.68
C GLY A 758 46.80 58.97 -2.61
N ARG A 759 46.63 57.94 -1.78
CA ARG A 759 45.34 57.24 -1.59
C ARG A 759 44.25 58.17 -1.05
N GLU A 760 44.59 58.95 -0.03
CA GLU A 760 43.68 59.81 0.72
C GLU A 760 43.02 60.87 -0.17
N MET A 761 43.80 61.52 -1.04
CA MET A 761 43.28 62.54 -1.96
C MET A 761 42.28 61.96 -2.98
N ILE A 762 42.58 60.78 -3.54
CA ILE A 762 41.68 60.11 -4.47
C ILE A 762 40.42 59.62 -3.74
N LEU A 763 40.57 59.11 -2.52
CA LEU A 763 39.44 58.68 -1.69
C LEU A 763 38.52 59.87 -1.35
N ALA A 764 39.08 61.00 -0.92
CA ALA A 764 38.33 62.23 -0.66
C ALA A 764 37.50 62.65 -1.88
N ALA A 765 38.07 62.57 -3.09
CA ALA A 765 37.38 62.95 -4.32
C ALA A 765 36.15 62.07 -4.60
N PHE A 766 36.25 60.76 -4.34
CA PHE A 766 35.12 59.84 -4.48
C PHE A 766 34.06 60.05 -3.39
N LEU A 767 34.47 60.34 -2.15
CA LEU A 767 33.54 60.56 -1.03
C LEU A 767 32.78 61.89 -1.18
N GLN A 768 33.46 62.98 -1.53
CA GLN A 768 32.83 64.27 -1.81
C GLN A 768 31.90 64.19 -3.02
N LEU A 769 32.29 63.45 -4.07
CA LEU A 769 31.39 63.19 -5.20
C LEU A 769 30.14 62.42 -4.75
N ARG A 770 30.28 61.39 -3.91
CA ARG A 770 29.13 60.64 -3.34
C ARG A 770 28.21 61.54 -2.52
N ALA A 771 28.77 62.43 -1.70
CA ALA A 771 28.01 63.38 -0.89
C ALA A 771 27.17 64.35 -1.75
N ASN A 772 27.72 64.78 -2.89
CA ASN A 772 27.04 65.70 -3.82
C ASN A 772 26.12 65.01 -4.82
N THR A 773 26.09 63.67 -4.86
CA THR A 773 25.31 62.89 -5.82
C THR A 773 24.00 62.42 -5.18
N PRO A 774 22.83 62.57 -5.85
CA PRO A 774 21.55 62.07 -5.35
C PRO A 774 21.61 60.58 -4.97
N VAL A 775 20.91 60.21 -3.90
CA VAL A 775 20.89 58.86 -3.34
C VAL A 775 20.63 57.76 -4.38
N ASN A 776 19.73 58.02 -5.33
CA ASN A 776 19.31 57.05 -6.35
C ASN A 776 20.39 56.79 -7.42
N ASP A 777 21.37 57.68 -7.56
CA ASP A 777 22.40 57.56 -8.58
C ASP A 777 23.55 56.64 -8.13
N THR A 778 23.99 55.77 -9.03
CA THR A 778 25.06 54.81 -8.75
C THR A 778 26.42 55.41 -9.09
N LEU A 779 27.34 55.37 -8.12
CA LEU A 779 28.73 55.78 -8.32
C LEU A 779 29.60 54.55 -8.63
N PHE A 780 30.29 54.55 -9.77
CA PHE A 780 31.22 53.48 -10.14
C PHE A 780 32.66 53.82 -9.75
N CYS A 781 33.41 52.82 -9.29
CA CYS A 781 34.85 52.94 -9.05
C CYS A 781 35.53 51.59 -9.32
N GLN A 782 36.13 51.41 -10.50
CA GLN A 782 36.91 50.20 -10.80
C GLN A 782 38.24 50.22 -10.03
N GLY A 783 38.67 49.08 -9.49
CA GLY A 783 39.90 49.00 -8.69
C GLY A 783 39.78 49.58 -7.27
N LYS A 784 38.56 49.86 -6.81
CA LYS A 784 38.24 50.43 -5.48
C LYS A 784 38.85 49.73 -4.26
N SER A 785 39.24 48.46 -4.36
CA SER A 785 39.98 47.78 -3.28
C SER A 785 41.32 48.45 -2.95
N ASN A 786 41.89 49.20 -3.89
CA ASN A 786 43.13 49.95 -3.68
C ASN A 786 42.92 51.23 -2.85
N LEU A 787 41.67 51.71 -2.70
CA LEU A 787 41.33 52.89 -1.91
C LEU A 787 41.06 52.56 -0.43
N ILE A 788 40.80 51.30 -0.11
CA ILE A 788 40.50 50.86 1.25
C ILE A 788 41.79 50.43 1.92
N HIS A 789 42.07 50.98 3.11
CA HIS A 789 43.19 50.54 3.93
C HIS A 789 43.06 49.03 4.24
N PRO A 790 44.16 48.25 4.21
CA PRO A 790 44.11 46.80 4.42
C PRO A 790 43.39 46.36 5.69
N ALA A 791 43.43 47.18 6.76
CA ALA A 791 42.73 46.92 8.01
C ALA A 791 41.20 46.77 7.86
N PHE A 792 40.59 47.37 6.82
CA PHE A 792 39.13 47.36 6.61
C PHE A 792 38.66 46.40 5.51
N HIS A 793 39.57 45.69 4.81
CA HIS A 793 39.20 44.70 3.77
C HIS A 793 38.34 43.56 4.32
N VAL A 794 38.41 43.33 5.63
CA VAL A 794 37.58 42.39 6.39
C VAL A 794 36.09 42.76 6.38
N TRP A 795 35.74 44.05 6.36
CA TRP A 795 34.35 44.52 6.29
C TRP A 795 33.90 44.67 4.84
N PHE A 796 34.78 45.21 4.00
CA PHE A 796 34.49 45.52 2.62
C PHE A 796 35.30 44.57 1.73
N LYS A 797 34.70 43.39 1.44
CA LYS A 797 35.31 42.32 0.61
C LYS A 797 35.79 42.86 -0.74
N LYS A 798 36.81 42.27 -1.37
CA LYS A 798 37.45 42.76 -2.62
C LYS A 798 36.58 42.80 -3.90
N ASN A 799 35.25 42.60 -3.81
CA ASN A 799 34.36 42.48 -4.97
C ASN A 799 33.53 43.75 -5.25
N GLY A 800 32.96 43.82 -6.45
CA GLY A 800 32.26 45.00 -6.98
C GLY A 800 30.99 45.38 -6.23
N SER A 801 30.28 44.46 -5.59
CA SER A 801 29.02 44.76 -4.89
C SER A 801 29.23 45.15 -3.42
N SER A 802 30.19 44.52 -2.72
CA SER A 802 30.44 44.76 -1.29
C SER A 802 31.03 46.13 -0.98
N MET A 803 31.66 46.82 -1.94
CA MET A 803 32.25 48.14 -1.67
C MET A 803 31.35 49.32 -2.06
N LYS A 804 30.12 49.11 -2.55
CA LYS A 804 29.18 50.23 -2.74
C LYS A 804 28.84 50.88 -1.38
N SER A 805 28.72 50.05 -0.35
CA SER A 805 28.47 50.48 1.03
C SER A 805 29.67 51.17 1.69
N PHE A 806 30.89 51.06 1.16
CA PHE A 806 32.08 51.71 1.72
C PHE A 806 31.97 53.24 1.62
N PHE A 807 31.57 53.79 0.46
CA PHE A 807 31.45 55.24 0.26
C PHE A 807 30.34 55.89 1.10
N TRP A 808 29.45 55.07 1.66
CA TRP A 808 28.41 55.53 2.58
C TRP A 808 28.86 55.57 4.04
N THR A 809 30.02 54.98 4.37
CA THR A 809 30.50 54.85 5.75
C THR A 809 30.76 56.17 6.48
N PRO A 810 31.10 57.31 5.83
CA PRO A 810 31.17 58.60 6.53
C PRO A 810 29.81 59.09 7.06
N PHE A 811 28.70 58.61 6.47
CA PHE A 811 27.36 59.11 6.74
C PHE A 811 26.48 58.09 7.46
N ILE A 812 26.67 56.79 7.23
CA ILE A 812 25.83 55.73 7.78
C ILE A 812 26.65 54.53 8.23
N LEU A 813 26.10 53.73 9.15
CA LEU A 813 26.84 52.61 9.74
C LEU A 813 27.05 51.46 8.74
N PRO A 814 28.26 50.88 8.71
CA PRO A 814 28.50 49.66 7.95
C PRO A 814 27.83 48.45 8.63
N ARG A 815 27.53 47.42 7.84
CA ARG A 815 26.81 46.22 8.31
C ARG A 815 27.45 45.56 9.53
N GLN A 816 28.79 45.52 9.61
CA GLN A 816 29.50 44.91 10.73
C GLN A 816 29.25 45.65 12.04
N ILE A 817 29.13 46.97 12.00
CA ILE A 817 28.84 47.77 13.18
C ILE A 817 27.37 47.65 13.56
N LEU A 818 26.46 47.56 12.60
CA LEU A 818 25.06 47.18 12.89
C LEU A 818 24.96 45.84 13.60
N LEU A 819 25.72 44.81 13.18
CA LEU A 819 25.78 43.51 13.86
C LEU A 819 26.29 43.67 15.30
N VAL A 820 27.35 44.44 15.51
CA VAL A 820 27.92 44.67 16.84
C VAL A 820 26.94 45.41 17.75
N CYS A 821 26.32 46.49 17.29
CA CYS A 821 25.27 47.19 18.04
C CYS A 821 24.11 46.24 18.39
N PHE A 822 23.71 45.37 17.46
CA PHE A 822 22.65 44.38 17.68
C PHE A 822 23.03 43.37 18.79
N ILE A 823 24.27 42.89 18.78
CA ILE A 823 24.81 41.99 19.82
C ILE A 823 24.82 42.70 21.18
N ARG A 824 25.30 43.95 21.23
CA ARG A 824 25.35 44.76 22.46
C ARG A 824 23.97 44.95 23.07
N LEU A 825 22.99 45.34 22.27
CA LEU A 825 21.61 45.51 22.76
C LEU A 825 20.98 44.19 23.22
N ILE A 826 21.26 43.06 22.56
CA ILE A 826 20.76 41.74 23.02
C ILE A 826 21.37 41.36 24.38
N ILE A 827 22.67 41.57 24.58
CA ILE A 827 23.35 41.24 25.83
C ILE A 827 22.84 42.13 26.98
N HIS A 828 22.61 43.42 26.71
CA HIS A 828 22.10 44.38 27.70
C HIS A 828 20.62 44.16 28.05
N THR A 829 19.77 43.95 27.05
CA THR A 829 18.31 43.86 27.27
C THR A 829 17.82 42.45 27.57
N THR A 830 18.57 41.43 27.15
CA THR A 830 18.14 40.02 27.08
C THR A 830 16.93 39.76 26.18
N TRP A 831 16.49 40.74 25.38
CA TRP A 831 15.33 40.56 24.54
C TRP A 831 15.58 39.52 23.44
N ASN A 832 14.49 38.93 22.95
CA ASN A 832 14.57 38.09 21.76
C ASN A 832 15.02 38.94 20.58
N LYS A 833 15.79 38.33 19.66
CA LYS A 833 16.17 38.92 18.36
C LYS A 833 15.03 39.68 17.69
N ASP A 834 13.82 39.13 17.71
CA ASP A 834 12.65 39.72 17.05
C ASP A 834 12.24 41.08 17.61
N VAL A 835 12.42 41.30 18.92
CA VAL A 835 12.09 42.58 19.57
C VAL A 835 13.15 43.62 19.26
N ILE A 836 14.43 43.23 19.23
CA ILE A 836 15.51 44.15 18.85
C ILE A 836 15.39 44.52 17.37
N ALA A 837 15.05 43.54 16.53
CA ALA A 837 14.79 43.69 15.11
C ALA A 837 13.66 44.67 14.77
N SER A 838 12.70 44.89 15.68
CA SER A 838 11.54 45.76 15.47
C SER A 838 11.75 47.20 15.93
N LEU A 839 12.91 47.53 16.53
CA LEU A 839 13.21 48.89 17.00
C LEU A 839 13.16 49.92 15.88
N ARG A 840 12.54 51.06 16.19
CA ARG A 840 12.34 52.24 15.33
C ARG A 840 13.09 53.44 15.91
N GLY A 841 13.24 54.49 15.11
CA GLY A 841 13.93 55.71 15.56
C GLY A 841 13.28 56.36 16.78
N SER A 842 11.95 56.20 16.95
CA SER A 842 11.23 56.68 18.14
C SER A 842 11.54 55.91 19.43
N ASP A 843 12.12 54.72 19.32
CA ASP A 843 12.37 53.83 20.46
C ASP A 843 13.74 54.09 21.11
N LEU A 844 14.58 54.91 20.47
CA LEU A 844 15.89 55.33 20.96
C LEU A 844 15.96 56.87 21.09
N PRO A 845 16.59 57.41 22.14
CA PRO A 845 16.72 58.85 22.28
C PRO A 845 17.80 59.41 21.34
N TYR A 846 17.54 60.60 20.79
CA TYR A 846 18.51 61.40 20.04
C TYR A 846 18.21 62.89 20.20
N PRO A 847 19.15 63.73 20.67
CA PRO A 847 20.48 63.38 21.17
C PRO A 847 20.42 62.52 22.45
N ILE A 848 21.52 61.84 22.80
CA ILE A 848 21.56 60.97 23.97
C ILE A 848 21.52 61.80 25.29
N PRO A 849 20.65 61.48 26.26
CA PRO A 849 20.58 62.21 27.53
C PRO A 849 21.85 62.03 28.36
N THR A 850 22.29 63.05 29.10
CA THR A 850 23.46 62.97 30.00
C THR A 850 23.23 62.05 31.21
N THR A 851 21.97 61.82 31.60
CA THR A 851 21.53 60.94 32.68
C THR A 851 21.18 59.52 32.18
N SER A 852 20.68 58.66 33.06
CA SER A 852 20.10 57.38 32.63
C SER A 852 18.84 57.60 31.79
N PHE A 853 18.54 56.64 30.93
CA PHE A 853 17.35 56.62 30.07
C PHE A 853 16.84 55.20 29.90
N PHE A 854 15.61 55.04 29.40
CA PHE A 854 15.00 53.73 29.18
C PHE A 854 14.84 53.44 27.69
N ILE A 855 15.08 52.20 27.31
CA ILE A 855 14.73 51.67 25.99
C ILE A 855 13.58 50.67 26.12
N GLN A 856 12.65 50.70 25.18
CA GLN A 856 11.47 49.83 25.16
C GLN A 856 11.22 49.32 23.74
N GLY A 857 10.95 48.03 23.58
CA GLY A 857 10.65 47.41 22.29
C GLY A 857 9.19 46.93 22.20
N TYR A 858 8.82 46.40 21.04
CA TYR A 858 7.48 45.85 20.80
C TYR A 858 7.55 44.39 20.35
N LYS A 859 6.66 43.55 20.91
CA LYS A 859 6.64 42.11 20.67
C LYS A 859 5.36 41.69 19.96
N ASP A 860 5.42 41.63 18.64
CA ASP A 860 4.29 41.34 17.74
C ASP A 860 3.50 40.09 18.13
N LYS A 861 4.19 38.99 18.49
CA LYS A 861 3.54 37.70 18.82
C LYS A 861 2.51 37.78 19.95
N VAL A 862 2.67 38.73 20.86
CA VAL A 862 1.78 38.91 22.02
C VAL A 862 1.18 40.31 22.04
N GLU A 863 1.38 41.09 20.98
CA GLU A 863 0.89 42.46 20.79
C GLU A 863 1.13 43.38 22.00
N LYS A 864 2.31 43.26 22.63
CA LYS A 864 2.65 44.00 23.85
C LYS A 864 4.02 44.66 23.76
N LYS A 865 4.12 45.85 24.37
CA LYS A 865 5.41 46.50 24.66
C LYS A 865 6.20 45.66 25.66
N THR A 866 7.52 45.66 25.53
CA THR A 866 8.39 45.05 26.54
C THR A 866 8.46 45.91 27.80
N THR A 867 9.01 45.33 28.86
CA THR A 867 9.37 46.04 30.07
C THR A 867 10.48 47.03 29.71
N PRO A 868 10.38 48.31 30.09
CA PRO A 868 11.46 49.27 29.89
C PRO A 868 12.75 48.78 30.54
N VAL A 869 13.86 48.89 29.82
CA VAL A 869 15.20 48.53 30.31
C VAL A 869 16.00 49.81 30.50
N GLU A 870 16.55 50.02 31.69
CA GLU A 870 17.39 51.18 31.99
C GLU A 870 18.77 51.04 31.32
N VAL A 871 19.28 52.15 30.80
CA VAL A 871 20.65 52.34 30.36
C VAL A 871 21.26 53.43 31.24
N THR A 872 22.19 53.02 32.10
CA THR A 872 22.82 53.89 33.11
C THR A 872 24.06 54.58 32.55
N HIS A 873 24.60 55.57 33.28
CA HIS A 873 25.84 56.24 32.89
C HIS A 873 27.07 55.30 32.92
N THR A 874 27.01 54.20 33.65
CA THR A 874 28.06 53.17 33.70
C THR A 874 28.06 52.27 32.46
N ASP A 875 26.96 52.20 31.71
CA ASP A 875 26.82 51.36 30.51
C ASP A 875 27.41 52.01 29.25
N LYS A 876 28.67 52.45 29.32
CA LYS A 876 29.33 53.28 28.28
C LYS A 876 29.20 52.71 26.86
N GLU A 877 29.44 51.41 26.70
CA GLU A 877 29.42 50.73 25.39
C GLU A 877 27.99 50.59 24.82
N VAL A 878 26.97 50.49 25.69
CA VAL A 878 25.57 50.43 25.26
C VAL A 878 25.10 51.82 24.86
N ARG A 879 25.51 52.85 25.60
CA ARG A 879 25.24 54.26 25.27
C ARG A 879 25.85 54.63 23.92
N GLU A 880 27.09 54.24 23.67
CA GLU A 880 27.76 54.42 22.37
C GLU A 880 26.98 53.72 21.24
N ALA A 881 26.56 52.47 21.43
CA ALA A 881 25.77 51.75 20.43
C ALA A 881 24.41 52.43 20.14
N VAL A 882 23.72 52.94 21.17
CA VAL A 882 22.46 53.68 21.01
C VAL A 882 22.70 54.99 20.26
N GLU A 883 23.72 55.75 20.63
CA GLU A 883 24.08 57.02 19.97
C GLU A 883 24.40 56.81 18.48
N LEU A 884 25.21 55.80 18.16
CA LEU A 884 25.54 55.45 16.77
C LEU A 884 24.30 55.06 15.95
N LEU A 885 23.40 54.25 16.51
CA LEU A 885 22.16 53.84 15.83
C LEU A 885 21.19 55.00 15.63
N SER A 886 21.06 55.85 16.65
CA SER A 886 20.25 57.06 16.59
C SER A 886 20.76 58.04 15.51
N LEU A 887 22.07 58.30 15.51
CA LEU A 887 22.73 59.13 14.49
C LEU A 887 22.59 58.51 13.10
N HIS A 888 22.78 57.20 12.96
CA HIS A 888 22.60 56.48 11.70
C HIS A 888 21.21 56.66 11.11
N TYR A 889 20.16 56.49 11.93
CA TYR A 889 18.77 56.65 11.50
C TYR A 889 18.48 58.10 11.09
N HIS A 890 19.01 59.07 11.84
CA HIS A 890 18.87 60.48 11.52
C HIS A 890 19.55 60.83 10.19
N ASN A 891 20.81 60.44 10.00
CA ASN A 891 21.57 60.68 8.78
C ASN A 891 20.91 60.02 7.56
N MET A 892 20.33 58.82 7.71
CA MET A 892 19.54 58.19 6.63
C MET A 892 18.37 59.09 6.19
N LYS A 893 17.65 59.71 7.14
CA LYS A 893 16.55 60.64 6.80
C LYS A 893 17.06 61.93 6.16
N GLU A 894 18.13 62.52 6.69
CA GLU A 894 18.71 63.75 6.14
C GLU A 894 19.22 63.55 4.70
N LEU A 895 19.78 62.37 4.41
CA LEU A 895 20.20 62.00 3.05
C LEU A 895 19.02 61.72 2.09
N GLY A 896 17.77 61.71 2.58
CA GLY A 896 16.58 61.47 1.76
C GLY A 896 16.16 60.00 1.64
N PHE A 897 16.63 59.11 2.51
CA PHE A 897 16.08 57.76 2.64
C PHE A 897 14.85 57.75 3.56
N ASP A 898 13.96 56.76 3.39
CA ASP A 898 12.83 56.51 4.28
C ASP A 898 13.01 55.18 5.04
N PRO A 899 13.86 55.12 6.08
CA PRO A 899 14.10 53.89 6.83
C PRO A 899 12.91 53.53 7.72
N GLU A 900 12.36 52.33 7.53
CA GLU A 900 11.32 51.77 8.40
C GLU A 900 11.84 51.42 9.80
N SER A 901 13.15 51.15 9.94
CA SER A 901 13.80 50.74 11.18
C SER A 901 15.20 51.35 11.32
N ILE A 902 15.70 51.42 12.57
CA ILE A 902 17.07 51.89 12.90
C ILE A 902 18.18 51.02 12.31
N TRP A 903 17.83 49.87 11.73
CA TRP A 903 18.77 48.88 11.22
C TRP A 903 18.89 48.87 9.69
N ASP A 904 18.04 49.64 9.00
CA ASP A 904 17.97 49.61 7.54
C ASP A 904 19.08 50.49 6.92
N THR A 905 19.63 50.03 5.80
CA THR A 905 20.65 50.74 5.02
C THR A 905 20.26 50.71 3.54
N PRO A 906 20.86 51.56 2.68
CA PRO A 906 20.50 51.66 1.27
C PRO A 906 20.63 50.34 0.49
N ASP A 907 21.61 49.52 0.88
CA ASP A 907 21.92 48.24 0.22
C ASP A 907 21.50 47.02 1.07
N SER A 908 20.96 47.23 2.28
CA SER A 908 20.49 46.15 3.17
C SER A 908 19.23 46.58 3.90
N ILE A 909 18.10 46.22 3.30
CA ILE A 909 16.79 46.16 3.94
C ILE A 909 16.64 44.79 4.62
N ARG A 910 15.96 44.71 5.76
CA ARG A 910 15.58 43.43 6.44
C ARG A 910 16.72 42.71 7.17
N LEU A 911 17.60 43.44 7.84
CA LEU A 911 18.58 42.88 8.78
C LEU A 911 19.53 41.86 8.14
N THR A 912 19.94 42.08 6.89
CA THR A 912 20.82 41.12 6.19
C THR A 912 22.19 40.95 6.86
N PHE A 913 22.58 41.87 7.76
CA PHE A 913 23.77 41.76 8.59
C PHE A 913 23.69 40.66 9.66
N LEU A 914 22.50 40.11 9.93
CA LEU A 914 22.31 38.94 10.82
C LEU A 914 22.44 37.60 10.09
N ASN A 915 22.91 37.59 8.84
CA ASN A 915 23.07 36.35 8.09
C ASN A 915 24.18 35.45 8.68
N ALA A 916 24.10 34.14 8.44
CA ALA A 916 25.03 33.17 9.02
C ALA A 916 26.48 33.41 8.60
N SER A 917 26.75 33.74 7.34
CA SER A 917 28.11 33.97 6.83
C SER A 917 28.79 35.13 7.55
N MET A 918 28.07 36.20 7.86
CA MET A 918 28.63 37.38 8.50
C MET A 918 28.92 37.15 9.98
N ILE A 919 28.05 36.38 10.65
CA ILE A 919 28.30 35.93 12.03
C ILE A 919 29.48 34.95 12.07
N ASP A 920 29.58 34.04 11.10
CA ASP A 920 30.70 33.09 11.00
C ASP A 920 32.02 33.82 10.70
N ASP A 921 32.02 34.85 9.84
CA ASP A 921 33.17 35.71 9.60
C ASP A 921 33.62 36.43 10.90
N PHE A 922 32.68 36.95 11.70
CA PHE A 922 32.97 37.56 13.01
C PHE A 922 33.54 36.54 14.02
N ILE A 923 32.97 35.33 14.07
CA ILE A 923 33.44 34.25 14.94
C ILE A 923 34.87 33.84 14.58
N LEU A 924 35.15 33.62 13.30
CA LEU A 924 36.47 33.20 12.81
C LEU A 924 37.54 34.25 13.09
N ARG A 925 37.22 35.53 12.88
CA ARG A 925 38.17 36.64 13.06
C ARG A 925 38.72 36.73 14.48
N TYR A 926 37.86 36.56 15.48
CA TYR A 926 38.24 36.69 16.89
C TYR A 926 38.39 35.36 17.61
N SER A 927 38.36 34.24 16.88
CA SER A 927 38.41 32.88 17.45
C SER A 927 37.39 32.72 18.58
N LEU A 928 36.13 33.06 18.30
CA LEU A 928 35.03 33.00 19.28
C LEU A 928 34.41 31.60 19.35
N PRO A 929 33.73 31.27 20.46
CA PRO A 929 32.88 30.08 20.49
C PRO A 929 31.79 30.19 19.42
N LYS A 930 31.40 29.07 18.82
CA LYS A 930 30.36 29.07 17.78
C LYS A 930 29.01 29.48 18.39
N PHE A 931 28.39 30.52 17.84
CA PHE A 931 27.06 30.97 18.26
C PHE A 931 26.20 31.47 17.10
N ARG A 932 24.90 31.60 17.38
CA ARG A 932 23.91 32.33 16.59
C ARG A 932 23.20 33.35 17.47
N ILE A 933 22.62 34.37 16.85
CA ILE A 933 22.02 35.52 17.56
C ILE A 933 20.89 35.08 18.51
N GLU A 934 20.12 34.07 18.12
CA GLU A 934 19.05 33.51 18.93
C GLU A 934 19.56 32.81 20.20
N GLN A 935 20.83 32.39 20.24
CA GLN A 935 21.44 31.76 21.41
C GLN A 935 21.90 32.80 22.43
N LEU A 936 22.36 33.98 22.01
CA LEU A 936 22.86 35.04 22.89
C LEU A 936 21.85 35.39 23.98
N ALA A 937 20.61 35.71 23.58
CA ALA A 937 19.56 36.07 24.52
C ALA A 937 19.26 34.93 25.51
N LYS A 938 19.31 33.67 25.06
CA LYS A 938 19.02 32.49 25.91
C LYS A 938 20.16 32.20 26.88
N HIS A 939 21.39 32.37 26.42
CA HIS A 939 22.61 32.24 27.21
C HIS A 939 22.66 33.30 28.31
N GLN A 940 22.32 34.55 27.97
CA GLN A 940 22.33 35.66 28.91
C GLN A 940 21.33 35.48 30.08
N ILE A 941 20.22 34.76 29.91
CA ILE A 941 19.32 34.40 31.03
C ILE A 941 20.07 33.54 32.06
N ASN A 942 20.86 32.57 31.59
CA ASN A 942 21.57 31.65 32.47
C ASN A 942 22.73 32.36 33.19
N VAL A 943 23.36 33.34 32.53
CA VAL A 943 24.33 34.25 33.17
C VAL A 943 23.66 35.07 34.28
N ARG A 944 22.53 35.76 33.99
CA ARG A 944 21.84 36.61 34.97
C ARG A 944 21.20 35.85 36.12
N LYS A 945 20.58 34.70 35.86
CA LYS A 945 20.08 33.83 36.94
C LYS A 945 21.19 33.42 37.91
N GLY A 946 22.42 33.27 37.41
CA GLY A 946 23.61 33.03 38.24
C GLY A 946 23.93 34.17 39.20
N VAL A 947 23.56 35.41 38.85
CA VAL A 947 23.77 36.65 39.60
C VAL A 947 22.57 36.96 40.51
N ASP A 948 21.34 36.92 39.97
CA ASP A 948 20.12 37.43 40.63
C ASP A 948 19.26 36.32 41.29
N GLY A 949 19.48 35.04 40.95
CA GLY A 949 18.77 33.88 41.53
C GLY A 949 17.28 33.72 41.17
N SER A 950 16.61 34.71 40.56
CA SER A 950 15.15 34.72 40.36
C SER A 950 14.71 34.39 38.92
N ILE A 951 14.00 33.27 38.74
CA ILE A 951 13.37 32.89 37.47
C ILE A 951 12.19 33.83 37.14
N HIS A 952 11.50 34.35 38.17
CA HIS A 952 10.39 35.29 38.00
C HIS A 952 10.86 36.63 37.44
N GLN A 953 11.99 37.14 37.93
CA GLN A 953 12.58 38.37 37.39
C GLN A 953 12.97 38.20 35.92
N SER A 954 13.59 37.06 35.56
CA SER A 954 13.87 36.69 34.17
C SER A 954 12.61 36.55 33.29
N GLN A 955 11.46 36.19 33.87
CA GLN A 955 10.18 36.13 33.16
C GLN A 955 9.67 37.55 32.82
N ILE A 956 9.74 38.46 33.79
CA ILE A 956 9.31 39.86 33.66
C ILE A 956 10.15 40.56 32.61
N GLU A 957 11.49 40.48 32.70
CA GLU A 957 12.41 41.13 31.75
C GLU A 957 12.12 40.74 30.29
N ARG A 958 11.78 39.47 30.06
CA ARG A 958 11.54 38.93 28.70
C ARG A 958 10.09 39.00 28.24
N ASN A 959 9.19 39.49 29.08
CA ASN A 959 7.76 39.54 28.81
C ASN A 959 7.24 38.17 28.35
N HIS A 960 7.61 37.12 29.09
CA HIS A 960 7.07 35.79 28.87
C HIS A 960 5.71 35.67 29.55
N ALA A 961 4.67 35.37 28.76
CA ALA A 961 3.30 35.22 29.27
C ALA A 961 3.14 34.07 30.26
N GLN A 962 4.02 33.06 30.20
CA GLN A 962 3.98 31.89 31.08
C GLN A 962 5.36 31.61 31.65
N MET A 963 5.43 31.40 32.97
CA MET A 963 6.63 30.96 33.69
C MET A 963 7.27 29.72 33.04
N LYS A 964 6.45 28.78 32.53
CA LYS A 964 6.88 27.57 31.82
C LYS A 964 7.85 27.87 30.66
N THR A 965 7.67 29.00 29.98
CA THR A 965 8.55 29.40 28.87
C THR A 965 9.92 29.80 29.40
N THR A 966 9.97 30.59 30.48
CA THR A 966 11.21 30.99 31.16
C THR A 966 11.92 29.80 31.79
N VAL A 967 11.19 28.92 32.48
CA VAL A 967 11.71 27.67 33.05
C VAL A 967 12.38 26.81 31.98
N GLY A 968 11.77 26.73 30.79
CA GLY A 968 12.38 26.03 29.66
C GLY A 968 13.76 26.57 29.29
N TYR A 969 13.99 27.88 29.35
CA TYR A 969 15.29 28.51 29.06
C TYR A 969 16.38 28.25 30.09
N VAL A 970 15.99 27.88 31.31
CA VAL A 970 16.91 27.62 32.43
C VAL A 970 17.00 26.14 32.78
N ASP A 971 16.24 25.28 32.09
CA ASP A 971 16.26 23.83 32.20
C ASP A 971 17.40 23.25 31.33
N HIS A 972 18.63 23.40 31.84
CA HIS A 972 19.87 22.93 31.22
C HIS A 972 20.54 21.85 32.11
N PRO A 973 21.22 20.84 31.55
CA PRO A 973 21.88 19.79 32.35
C PRO A 973 22.78 20.32 33.47
N LEU A 974 23.55 21.39 33.23
CA LEU A 974 24.38 22.04 34.27
C LEU A 974 23.54 22.60 35.43
N ALA A 975 22.38 23.19 35.14
CA ALA A 975 21.49 23.70 36.18
C ALA A 975 20.86 22.56 36.99
N ARG A 976 20.53 21.44 36.35
CA ARG A 976 20.05 20.24 37.05
C ARG A 976 21.09 19.67 37.99
N ILE A 977 22.34 19.53 37.53
CA ILE A 977 23.43 19.05 38.39
C ILE A 977 23.65 19.98 39.58
N TYR A 978 23.57 21.30 39.38
CA TYR A 978 23.60 22.26 40.48
C TYR A 978 22.42 22.07 41.45
N TYR A 979 21.20 21.86 40.94
CA TYR A 979 20.04 21.61 41.79
C TYR A 979 20.12 20.29 42.54
N ASP A 980 20.59 19.23 41.90
CA ASP A 980 20.79 17.92 42.51
C ASP A 980 21.87 17.99 43.59
N ALA A 981 22.98 18.68 43.33
CA ALA A 981 24.02 18.94 44.32
C ALA A 981 23.47 19.78 45.50
N ASN A 982 22.69 20.82 45.22
CA ASN A 982 22.05 21.65 46.25
C ASN A 982 21.07 20.87 47.11
N ASN A 983 20.32 19.95 46.53
CA ASN A 983 19.43 19.05 47.27
C ASN A 983 20.22 18.06 48.11
N ALA A 984 21.32 17.50 47.58
CA ALA A 984 22.18 16.57 48.31
C ALA A 984 22.86 17.22 49.52
N ASP A 985 23.42 18.43 49.38
CA ASP A 985 23.97 19.20 50.52
C ASP A 985 22.91 19.57 51.54
N PHE A 986 21.72 19.98 51.09
CA PHE A 986 20.62 20.21 52.01
C PHE A 986 20.27 18.93 52.78
N GLN A 987 20.22 17.78 52.12
CA GLN A 987 19.98 16.49 52.75
C GLN A 987 21.09 16.12 53.74
N HIS A 988 22.37 16.30 53.37
CA HIS A 988 23.51 16.05 54.25
C HIS A 988 23.50 16.97 55.48
N ARG A 989 23.24 18.27 55.28
CA ARG A 989 23.13 19.23 56.38
C ARG A 989 21.94 18.95 57.27
N LEU A 990 20.82 18.53 56.71
CA LEU A 990 19.64 18.10 57.46
C LEU A 990 19.96 16.85 58.29
N GLU A 991 20.56 15.84 57.67
CA GLU A 991 20.98 14.59 58.32
C GLU A 991 22.00 14.83 59.44
N ALA A 992 23.05 15.62 59.17
CA ALA A 992 24.04 16.03 60.16
C ALA A 992 23.42 16.81 61.31
N THR A 993 22.55 17.78 61.02
CA THR A 993 21.87 18.59 62.05
C THR A 993 20.91 17.75 62.90
N VAL A 994 20.15 16.85 62.29
CA VAL A 994 19.24 15.93 63.01
C VAL A 994 20.05 14.95 63.87
N THR A 995 21.10 14.34 63.32
CA THR A 995 21.94 13.37 64.03
C THR A 995 22.67 14.03 65.20
N PHE A 996 23.24 15.22 64.98
CA PHE A 996 23.86 16.03 66.03
C PHE A 996 22.88 16.38 67.16
N ARG A 997 21.63 16.74 66.82
CA ARG A 997 20.61 17.10 67.82
C ARG A 997 20.00 15.92 68.55
N HIS A 998 19.82 14.79 67.87
CA HIS A 998 19.13 13.63 68.42
C HIS A 998 20.06 12.71 69.21
N VAL A 999 21.30 12.53 68.73
CA VAL A 999 22.25 11.54 69.27
C VAL A 999 23.53 12.19 69.79
N GLY A 1000 23.89 13.39 69.31
CA GLY A 1000 25.08 14.13 69.75
C GLY A 1000 26.24 14.04 68.76
N ALA A 1001 27.31 14.82 69.01
CA ALA A 1001 28.46 14.94 68.11
C ALA A 1001 29.21 13.62 67.85
N GLU A 1002 29.21 12.69 68.82
CA GLU A 1002 29.92 11.42 68.72
C GLU A 1002 29.33 10.49 67.63
N ALA A 1003 28.01 10.52 67.45
CA ALA A 1003 27.32 9.71 66.45
C ALA A 1003 27.62 10.15 65.01
N LEU A 1004 28.00 11.41 64.78
CA LEU A 1004 28.39 11.88 63.44
C LEU A 1004 29.58 11.08 62.90
N LYS A 1005 30.56 10.77 63.76
CA LYS A 1005 31.73 9.96 63.37
C LYS A 1005 31.37 8.50 63.08
N GLU A 1006 30.38 7.94 63.78
CA GLU A 1006 29.90 6.57 63.58
C GLU A 1006 29.22 6.40 62.21
N TYR A 1007 28.42 7.38 61.78
CA TYR A 1007 27.74 7.38 60.49
C TYR A 1007 28.58 7.98 59.35
N GLY A 1008 29.83 8.39 59.61
CA GLY A 1008 30.71 9.00 58.62
C GLY A 1008 30.25 10.38 58.13
N ILE A 1009 29.46 11.09 58.95
CA ILE A 1009 28.91 12.41 58.67
C ILE A 1009 29.87 13.48 59.20
N SER A 1010 30.12 14.53 58.42
CA SER A 1010 31.02 15.61 58.80
C SER A 1010 30.39 16.53 59.85
N GLU A 1011 31.14 16.86 60.90
CA GLU A 1011 30.75 17.93 61.86
C GLU A 1011 30.61 19.30 61.17
N GLY A 1012 31.30 19.52 60.04
CA GLY A 1012 31.19 20.74 59.25
C GLY A 1012 29.84 20.95 58.55
N ASP A 1013 29.02 19.90 58.45
CA ASP A 1013 27.70 19.95 57.79
C ASP A 1013 26.57 20.28 58.77
N ILE A 1014 26.86 20.47 60.06
CA ILE A 1014 25.86 20.86 61.06
C ILE A 1014 25.41 22.30 60.81
N ASP A 1015 24.12 22.50 60.54
CA ASP A 1015 23.48 23.81 60.45
C ASP A 1015 22.35 23.94 61.47
N LEU A 1016 22.68 24.48 62.64
CA LEU A 1016 21.73 24.68 63.73
C LEU A 1016 20.62 25.69 63.42
N LYS A 1017 20.68 26.41 62.29
CA LYS A 1017 19.59 27.28 61.82
C LYS A 1017 18.60 26.55 60.92
N LEU A 1018 18.96 25.37 60.39
CA LEU A 1018 18.14 24.58 59.46
C LEU A 1018 16.86 24.05 60.12
N LEU A 1019 16.96 23.74 61.41
CA LEU A 1019 15.86 23.37 62.29
C LEU A 1019 15.90 24.36 63.45
N GLY A 1020 14.85 25.11 63.76
CA GLY A 1020 14.79 25.90 65.00
C GLY A 1020 14.86 24.96 66.21
N SER A 1021 15.46 25.36 67.33
CA SER A 1021 15.28 24.62 68.59
C SER A 1021 13.88 24.92 69.12
N PRO A 1022 13.00 23.92 69.32
CA PRO A 1022 11.82 24.12 70.14
C PRO A 1022 12.29 24.32 71.58
N SER A 1023 11.82 25.39 72.22
CA SER A 1023 12.30 25.79 73.55
C SER A 1023 11.62 25.05 74.72
N ASP A 1024 10.74 24.08 74.48
CA ASP A 1024 10.09 23.29 75.55
C ASP A 1024 9.68 21.86 75.10
N GLU A 1025 9.70 20.92 76.05
CA GLU A 1025 9.38 19.47 75.88
C GLU A 1025 7.90 19.17 75.54
N SER A 1026 7.05 20.16 75.30
CA SER A 1026 5.66 19.95 74.83
C SER A 1026 5.52 19.83 73.31
N ASP A 1027 6.60 20.01 72.55
CA ASP A 1027 6.57 19.96 71.08
C ASP A 1027 6.86 18.55 70.53
N LEU A 1028 5.86 17.68 70.62
CA LEU A 1028 5.73 16.58 69.67
C LEU A 1028 5.57 17.19 68.25
N PRO A 1029 6.30 16.74 67.21
CA PRO A 1029 6.16 17.31 65.87
C PRO A 1029 4.74 17.10 65.34
N GLN A 1030 4.09 18.17 64.85
CA GLN A 1030 2.87 18.09 64.04
C GLN A 1030 3.18 17.35 62.72
N TRP A 1031 3.16 16.02 62.70
CA TRP A 1031 3.47 15.31 61.46
C TRP A 1031 2.27 15.31 60.51
N PHE A 1032 2.44 16.08 59.42
CA PHE A 1032 1.61 16.27 58.22
C PHE A 1032 0.18 16.79 58.44
N LEU A 1033 0.08 18.12 58.65
CA LEU A 1033 -1.16 18.88 58.51
C LEU A 1033 -1.64 18.84 57.06
N LEU A 1034 -2.84 18.32 56.84
CA LEU A 1034 -3.54 18.35 55.56
C LEU A 1034 -4.07 19.76 55.26
N PRO A 1035 -4.30 20.12 53.98
CA PRO A 1035 -4.76 21.46 53.59
C PRO A 1035 -6.08 21.93 54.23
N ASP A 1036 -6.86 20.99 54.78
CA ASP A 1036 -8.12 21.24 55.47
C ASP A 1036 -8.00 21.36 57.00
N GLY A 1037 -6.77 21.30 57.55
CA GLY A 1037 -6.48 21.41 58.98
C GLY A 1037 -6.55 20.08 59.75
N SER A 1038 -6.84 18.96 59.10
CA SER A 1038 -6.74 17.62 59.73
C SER A 1038 -5.33 17.04 59.62
N THR A 1039 -4.98 16.02 60.40
CA THR A 1039 -3.62 15.46 60.51
C THR A 1039 -3.58 14.01 60.06
N CYS A 1040 -2.59 13.62 59.24
CA CYS A 1040 -2.45 12.25 58.77
C CYS A 1040 -1.48 11.43 59.64
N LEU A 1041 -2.00 10.32 60.19
CA LEU A 1041 -1.27 9.39 61.03
C LEU A 1041 -0.44 8.32 60.29
N ASP A 1042 -0.55 8.20 58.97
CA ASP A 1042 0.32 7.30 58.19
C ASP A 1042 0.23 7.62 56.69
N ILE A 1043 1.15 8.45 56.19
CA ILE A 1043 1.22 8.82 54.77
C ILE A 1043 1.68 7.67 53.85
N TRP A 1044 2.17 6.57 54.43
CA TRP A 1044 2.72 5.41 53.71
C TRP A 1044 1.64 4.35 53.44
N SER A 1045 0.52 4.42 54.15
CA SER A 1045 -0.66 3.59 53.93
C SER A 1045 -1.57 4.17 52.82
N ALA A 1046 -1.22 3.88 51.56
CA ALA A 1046 -1.89 4.43 50.37
C ALA A 1046 -3.32 3.87 50.15
N ILE A 1047 -4.33 4.52 50.74
CA ILE A 1047 -5.75 4.18 50.60
C ILE A 1047 -6.34 4.64 49.25
N ASP A 1048 -5.73 5.64 48.62
CA ASP A 1048 -6.23 6.25 47.38
C ASP A 1048 -5.64 5.66 46.09
N LYS A 1049 -4.83 4.59 46.17
CA LYS A 1049 -4.19 3.97 45.02
C LYS A 1049 -4.24 2.42 45.05
N PRO A 1050 -4.52 1.76 43.92
CA PRO A 1050 -4.70 0.31 43.88
C PRO A 1050 -3.40 -0.52 43.84
N ASN A 1051 -2.20 0.11 43.77
CA ASN A 1051 -0.93 -0.60 43.54
C ASN A 1051 0.12 -0.32 44.62
N LYS A 1052 0.66 -1.37 45.25
CA LYS A 1052 1.59 -1.31 46.40
C LYS A 1052 3.00 -0.78 46.08
N SER A 1053 3.32 -0.53 44.80
CA SER A 1053 4.67 -0.09 44.36
C SER A 1053 4.89 1.43 44.39
N GLN A 1054 3.87 2.23 44.72
CA GLN A 1054 4.02 3.66 44.99
C GLN A 1054 3.77 3.92 46.48
N GLN A 1055 4.81 4.34 47.20
CA GLN A 1055 4.81 4.34 48.67
C GLN A 1055 4.06 5.51 49.33
N TRP A 1056 3.62 6.56 48.61
CA TRP A 1056 2.95 7.73 49.20
C TRP A 1056 1.46 7.85 48.86
N CYS A 1057 0.64 7.96 49.91
CA CYS A 1057 -0.77 8.34 49.87
C CYS A 1057 -0.90 9.79 49.38
N SER A 1058 -1.82 10.06 48.43
CA SER A 1058 -2.03 11.43 47.94
C SER A 1058 -3.13 12.21 48.68
N GLY A 1059 -3.68 11.63 49.76
CA GLY A 1059 -4.67 12.26 50.63
C GLY A 1059 -6.05 12.47 49.99
N ARG A 1060 -6.31 11.92 48.79
CA ARG A 1060 -7.50 12.26 47.99
C ARG A 1060 -8.77 11.59 48.46
N LYS A 1061 -8.66 10.48 49.18
CA LYS A 1061 -9.79 9.72 49.73
C LYS A 1061 -9.90 9.84 51.26
N CYS A 1062 -9.25 10.84 51.87
CA CYS A 1062 -9.28 11.04 53.32
C CYS A 1062 -10.70 11.19 53.89
N HIS A 1063 -11.62 11.74 53.09
CA HIS A 1063 -13.00 12.07 53.47
C HIS A 1063 -14.06 11.34 52.64
N SER A 1064 -13.67 10.37 51.82
CA SER A 1064 -14.59 9.59 50.98
C SER A 1064 -15.17 8.42 51.78
N GLU A 1065 -16.42 8.05 51.52
CA GLU A 1065 -17.14 6.94 52.17
C GLU A 1065 -17.11 7.02 53.72
N ASN A 1066 -16.44 6.07 54.40
CA ASN A 1066 -16.33 5.97 55.85
C ASN A 1066 -15.15 6.78 56.44
N GLY A 1067 -14.41 7.51 55.59
CA GLY A 1067 -13.19 8.23 55.97
C GLY A 1067 -11.95 7.33 56.02
N CYS A 1068 -10.78 7.96 56.00
CA CYS A 1068 -9.49 7.28 56.12
C CYS A 1068 -9.20 6.95 57.61
N PRO A 1069 -8.88 5.70 57.98
CA PRO A 1069 -8.56 5.32 59.36
C PRO A 1069 -7.28 5.98 59.89
N HIS A 1070 -6.43 6.49 58.99
CA HIS A 1070 -5.22 7.23 59.33
C HIS A 1070 -5.43 8.76 59.30
N ASN A 1071 -6.65 9.26 59.12
CA ASN A 1071 -6.92 10.69 59.23
C ASN A 1071 -7.46 11.03 60.62
N GLN A 1072 -6.82 11.96 61.33
CA GLN A 1072 -7.25 12.46 62.63
C GLN A 1072 -7.59 13.93 62.58
N VAL A 1073 -8.69 14.31 63.23
CA VAL A 1073 -9.13 15.69 63.34
C VAL A 1073 -8.82 16.18 64.75
N LEU A 1074 -7.67 16.83 64.90
CA LEU A 1074 -7.25 17.50 66.12
C LEU A 1074 -7.30 19.00 65.84
N ILE A 1075 -8.12 19.76 66.56
CA ILE A 1075 -8.43 21.15 66.21
C ILE A 1075 -7.83 22.08 67.27
N SER A 1076 -6.64 22.61 66.98
CA SER A 1076 -6.12 23.82 67.65
C SER A 1076 -6.62 25.09 66.94
N VAL A 1077 -6.36 26.26 67.53
CA VAL A 1077 -6.71 27.55 66.91
C VAL A 1077 -5.95 27.72 65.59
N GLU A 1078 -4.67 27.37 65.57
CA GLU A 1078 -3.77 27.47 64.43
C GLU A 1078 -4.16 26.50 63.30
N ASP A 1079 -4.52 25.25 63.64
CA ASP A 1079 -4.92 24.25 62.66
C ASP A 1079 -6.26 24.61 62.01
N PHE A 1080 -7.19 25.17 62.80
CA PHE A 1080 -8.50 25.60 62.30
C PHE A 1080 -8.44 26.79 61.34
N VAL A 1081 -7.39 27.63 61.41
CA VAL A 1081 -7.13 28.68 60.40
C VAL A 1081 -6.99 28.07 59.00
N HIS A 1082 -6.38 26.89 58.88
CA HIS A 1082 -6.23 26.19 57.60
C HIS A 1082 -7.58 25.72 57.06
N THR A 1083 -8.45 25.18 57.93
CA THR A 1083 -9.83 24.84 57.58
C THR A 1083 -10.61 26.05 57.03
N LEU A 1084 -10.52 27.21 57.70
CA LEU A 1084 -11.18 28.44 57.27
C LEU A 1084 -10.63 28.97 55.93
N ARG A 1085 -9.31 28.91 55.72
CA ARG A 1085 -8.69 29.26 54.42
C ARG A 1085 -9.17 28.36 53.30
N HIS A 1086 -9.25 27.06 53.55
CA HIS A 1086 -9.67 26.09 52.56
C HIS A 1086 -11.16 26.27 52.23
N GLN A 1087 -11.99 26.59 53.22
CA GLN A 1087 -13.39 26.96 53.01
C GLN A 1087 -13.53 28.17 52.06
N ARG A 1088 -12.80 29.27 52.33
CA ARG A 1088 -12.80 30.47 51.46
C ARG A 1088 -12.34 30.14 50.04
N TRP A 1089 -11.28 29.33 49.91
CA TRP A 1089 -10.78 28.89 48.61
C TRP A 1089 -11.84 28.13 47.80
N PHE A 1090 -12.61 27.24 48.44
CA PHE A 1090 -13.70 26.52 47.79
C PHE A 1090 -14.83 27.46 47.36
N ILE A 1091 -15.24 28.40 48.21
CA ILE A 1091 -16.29 29.39 47.89
C ILE A 1091 -15.88 30.20 46.64
N GLU A 1092 -14.64 30.66 46.55
CA GLU A 1092 -14.16 31.48 45.44
C GLU A 1092 -13.97 30.73 44.11
N ARG A 1093 -13.83 29.40 44.16
CA ARG A 1093 -13.35 28.61 43.00
C ARG A 1093 -14.24 27.43 42.61
N TYR A 1094 -15.34 27.19 43.32
CA TYR A 1094 -16.25 26.06 43.06
C TYR A 1094 -16.62 25.90 41.57
N ASP A 1095 -17.14 26.95 40.94
CA ASP A 1095 -17.54 26.90 39.52
C ASP A 1095 -16.37 26.55 38.58
N LYS A 1096 -15.18 27.12 38.87
CA LYS A 1096 -13.96 26.84 38.10
C LYS A 1096 -13.47 25.42 38.30
N LEU A 1097 -13.64 24.84 39.50
CA LEU A 1097 -13.24 23.47 39.81
C LEU A 1097 -14.18 22.46 39.13
N LEU A 1098 -15.48 22.73 39.10
CA LEU A 1098 -16.48 21.89 38.43
C LEU A 1098 -16.34 21.92 36.89
N ILE A 1099 -15.92 23.05 36.31
CA ILE A 1099 -15.64 23.15 34.87
C ILE A 1099 -14.30 22.47 34.53
N LYS A 1100 -13.29 22.58 35.41
CA LYS A 1100 -11.93 22.09 35.18
C LYS A 1100 -11.80 20.58 35.34
N TYR A 1101 -12.54 19.98 36.29
CA TYR A 1101 -12.52 18.56 36.57
C TYR A 1101 -13.92 18.01 36.29
N THR A 1102 -14.02 16.89 35.57
CA THR A 1102 -15.33 16.34 35.16
C THR A 1102 -16.25 16.15 36.37
N ARG A 1103 -17.56 16.15 36.15
CA ARG A 1103 -18.55 16.03 37.23
C ARG A 1103 -18.30 14.81 38.11
N GLU A 1104 -17.91 13.70 37.51
CA GLU A 1104 -17.58 12.46 38.22
C GLU A 1104 -16.36 12.61 39.12
N TYR A 1105 -15.30 13.28 38.64
CA TYR A 1105 -14.10 13.55 39.45
C TYR A 1105 -14.39 14.53 40.58
N PHE A 1106 -15.20 15.54 40.29
CA PHE A 1106 -15.63 16.53 41.27
C PHE A 1106 -16.40 15.85 42.40
N ASP A 1107 -17.37 15.00 42.05
CA ASP A 1107 -18.22 14.29 43.00
C ASP A 1107 -17.45 13.24 43.81
N GLU A 1108 -16.47 12.55 43.21
CA GLU A 1108 -15.69 11.51 43.91
C GLU A 1108 -14.64 12.09 44.88
N TYR A 1109 -13.97 13.21 44.53
CA TYR A 1109 -12.79 13.67 45.26
C TYR A 1109 -12.92 15.07 45.87
N ILE A 1110 -13.64 16.00 45.24
CA ILE A 1110 -13.69 17.40 45.65
C ILE A 1110 -14.88 17.65 46.58
N ALA A 1111 -16.05 17.12 46.22
CA ALA A 1111 -17.28 17.28 46.99
C ALA A 1111 -17.18 16.71 48.42
N PRO A 1112 -16.53 15.54 48.69
CA PRO A 1112 -16.37 15.05 50.06
C PRO A 1112 -15.49 15.96 50.93
N ALA A 1113 -14.37 16.45 50.39
CA ALA A 1113 -13.49 17.39 51.08
C ALA A 1113 -14.17 18.73 51.39
N MET A 1114 -15.02 19.21 50.47
CA MET A 1114 -15.88 20.37 50.72
C MET A 1114 -16.86 20.08 51.86
N ARG A 1115 -17.63 18.99 51.80
CA ARG A 1115 -18.59 18.65 52.86
C ARG A 1115 -17.93 18.57 54.23
N PHE A 1116 -16.75 17.94 54.30
CA PHE A 1116 -15.94 17.92 55.51
C PHE A 1116 -15.55 19.33 55.98
N THR A 1117 -14.92 20.13 55.12
CA THR A 1117 -14.44 21.47 55.48
C THR A 1117 -15.57 22.39 55.95
N PHE A 1118 -16.68 22.43 55.22
CA PHE A 1118 -17.84 23.24 55.58
C PHE A 1118 -18.57 22.70 56.82
N GLY A 1119 -18.70 21.38 56.93
CA GLY A 1119 -19.29 20.71 58.08
C GLY A 1119 -18.48 20.94 59.37
N LEU A 1120 -17.16 20.76 59.30
CA LEU A 1120 -16.22 21.01 60.39
C LEU A 1120 -16.26 22.47 60.82
N THR A 1121 -16.25 23.39 59.85
CA THR A 1121 -16.34 24.82 60.14
C THR A 1121 -17.63 25.14 60.91
N ARG A 1122 -18.76 24.62 60.44
CA ARG A 1122 -20.06 24.84 61.08
C ARG A 1122 -20.14 24.19 62.46
N PHE A 1123 -19.58 22.99 62.61
CA PHE A 1123 -19.51 22.28 63.88
C PHE A 1123 -18.69 23.06 64.90
N VAL A 1124 -17.46 23.45 64.59
CA VAL A 1124 -16.60 24.23 65.49
C VAL A 1124 -17.21 25.59 65.81
N GLN A 1125 -17.78 26.29 64.82
CA GLN A 1125 -18.50 27.55 65.04
C GLN A 1125 -19.62 27.41 66.09
N THR A 1126 -20.28 26.25 66.15
CA THR A 1126 -21.41 25.99 67.04
C THR A 1126 -20.98 25.41 68.38
N ALA A 1127 -20.04 24.46 68.36
CA ALA A 1127 -19.62 23.68 69.53
C ALA A 1127 -18.46 24.31 70.31
N ASN A 1128 -17.60 25.10 69.65
CA ASN A 1128 -16.52 25.85 70.30
C ASN A 1128 -16.31 27.23 69.63
N PRO A 1129 -17.19 28.20 69.92
CA PRO A 1129 -17.18 29.52 69.27
C PRO A 1129 -15.91 30.34 69.54
N GLU A 1130 -15.21 30.08 70.64
CA GLU A 1130 -13.98 30.79 71.00
C GLU A 1130 -12.81 30.41 70.08
N ILE A 1131 -12.65 29.13 69.75
CA ILE A 1131 -11.65 28.67 68.76
C ILE A 1131 -11.96 29.27 67.39
N TYR A 1132 -13.23 29.26 66.97
CA TYR A 1132 -13.64 29.86 65.70
C TYR A 1132 -13.30 31.35 65.62
N ARG A 1133 -13.63 32.12 66.66
CA ARG A 1133 -13.38 33.58 66.70
C ARG A 1133 -11.88 33.88 66.72
N SER A 1134 -11.12 33.11 67.49
CA SER A 1134 -9.66 33.27 67.59
C SER A 1134 -8.98 32.95 66.26
N ALA A 1135 -9.41 31.89 65.57
CA ALA A 1135 -8.89 31.53 64.25
C ALA A 1135 -9.27 32.56 63.17
N GLU A 1136 -10.48 33.13 63.18
CA GLU A 1136 -10.84 34.22 62.25
C GLU A 1136 -10.01 35.48 62.46
N LEU A 1137 -9.73 35.86 63.71
CA LEU A 1137 -8.84 36.97 64.06
C LEU A 1137 -7.40 36.72 63.59
N LEU A 1138 -6.91 35.49 63.76
CA LEU A 1138 -5.57 35.10 63.32
C LEU A 1138 -5.47 35.04 61.78
N LEU A 1139 -6.56 34.68 61.11
CA LEU A 1139 -6.65 34.70 59.64
C LEU A 1139 -6.66 36.12 59.06
N THR A 1140 -7.28 37.08 59.75
CA THR A 1140 -7.39 38.47 59.31
C THR A 1140 -6.15 39.32 59.63
N SER A 1141 -5.46 39.05 60.75
CA SER A 1141 -4.23 39.76 61.14
C SER A 1141 -3.01 39.45 60.24
N LYS A 1142 -2.93 38.25 59.64
CA LYS A 1142 -1.86 37.91 58.67
C LYS A 1142 -2.05 38.51 57.25
N LEU A 1143 -3.15 39.21 56.98
CA LEU A 1143 -3.38 39.92 55.72
C LEU A 1143 -2.95 41.39 55.75
N SER A 1144 -2.52 41.91 56.90
CA SER A 1144 -2.15 43.33 57.11
C SER A 1144 -0.64 43.57 57.26
N GLY A 1145 0.19 42.55 57.02
CA GLY A 1145 1.64 42.58 57.31
C GLY A 1145 2.59 42.66 56.11
N ASP A 1146 2.08 42.76 54.88
CA ASP A 1146 2.89 42.95 53.66
C ASP A 1146 2.28 44.10 52.83
N GLU A 1147 2.43 45.33 53.30
CA GLU A 1147 2.53 46.52 52.43
C GLU A 1147 4.00 46.86 52.17
#